data_AF-A0A2I2LEW2-F1
#
_entry.id   AF-A0A2I2LEW2-F1
#
_cell.length_a   1.000
_cell.length_b   1.000
_cell.length_c   1.000
_cell.angle_alpha   90.00
_cell.angle_beta   90.00
_cell.angle_gamma   90.00
#
_symmetry.space_group_name_H-M   'P 1'
#
loop_
_entity.id
_entity.type
_entity.pdbx_description
1 polymer ?
#
loop_
_entity_poly.entity_id
_entity_poly.type
_entity_poly.pdbx_seq_one_letter_code
_entity_poly.pdbx_strand_id
1 'polypeptide(L)'
;MSKRNYNVFFNTHTVSGIVISVALYVIFFAGAFSFFKEEIINWEKGTFVKQTPKENVNYDGILNALKNDYQLEGRDILFRLQKKGEEAFISLSPSKDSLASKKAKTAAYFSLNTNTYERKSYTEFYSLGEFIYRLHFFSQLPYIGIYLAGLVSVFFLFAIVTGIIVHWKKIVSNFYTFNPKLILKRVWADAHTALGVIGLPFQLIYALTGAYFGLSILVLLPANFLYNNNQDKLLEDLRPQLKTYPWIAKTTQQIPSANDFVVKNAQRWKNTKIKRFTIKNYGGTNMKYQLMVNQSEKIHFLAQGRITIDAFTNKIEDIKAPEKEVYLENIQASIGKLHFGHYGGIGLKIIYFILALITCFVIITGVLIWLEARNKKSIPLSKRLYTNKVGHIYMAICLSLFPVIALSFIFVKLLPQAYNNDRKSLIYYFFFISWLIAIIILRYVRNNYKTNKYTLWTGGILGLLIPIINGFVTNNWIWKTYKAQQYDILTIDLLWIFLAITAIIFAVKLKPAIQEKSSLAKNPINYNEIKALKKQNIIKEQALVAHQNNNQLPMKTKIISLWMLIIFGYIFHHIYGLATVFFNQTVFIEGSDGSTPFWAHQWRILMEGTVFLFALLTIQLSKKWFKITSLIWGVIVAIFNCYHVIEEAIGHPDELSKIWILLLTAIASILLVINLNQWRKQAVNI
;
A
#
# COMPACT_ATOMS: atom_id res chain seq x y z
N MET A 1 -21.76 -12.56 -26.30
CA MET A 1 -22.24 -12.21 -24.95
C MET A 1 -23.59 -11.53 -25.09
N SER A 2 -24.59 -11.92 -24.30
CA SER A 2 -25.91 -11.26 -24.32
C SER A 2 -25.79 -9.79 -23.87
N LYS A 3 -26.73 -8.95 -24.29
CA LYS A 3 -26.77 -7.52 -23.91
C LYS A 3 -26.84 -7.32 -22.39
N ARG A 4 -27.58 -8.20 -21.69
CA ARG A 4 -27.66 -8.22 -20.22
C ARG A 4 -26.29 -8.45 -19.60
N ASN A 5 -25.59 -9.51 -20.01
CA ASN A 5 -24.29 -9.85 -19.43
C ASN A 5 -23.25 -8.76 -19.72
N TYR A 6 -23.26 -8.19 -20.94
CA TYR A 6 -22.42 -7.03 -21.27
C TYR A 6 -22.64 -5.87 -20.31
N ASN A 7 -23.89 -5.49 -20.06
CA ASN A 7 -24.22 -4.39 -19.16
C ASN A 7 -23.81 -4.68 -17.72
N VAL A 8 -23.97 -5.92 -17.24
CA VAL A 8 -23.52 -6.32 -15.90
C VAL A 8 -22.01 -6.14 -15.78
N PHE A 9 -21.21 -6.73 -16.66
CA PHE A 9 -19.75 -6.61 -16.59
C PHE A 9 -19.26 -5.17 -16.78
N PHE A 10 -19.86 -4.42 -17.71
CA PHE A 10 -19.53 -3.02 -17.92
C PHE A 10 -19.83 -2.14 -16.70
N ASN A 11 -20.98 -2.36 -16.05
CA ASN A 11 -21.33 -1.64 -14.83
C ASN A 11 -20.42 -2.05 -13.66
N THR A 12 -20.11 -3.34 -13.51
CA THR A 12 -19.18 -3.82 -12.48
C THR A 12 -17.78 -3.23 -12.68
N HIS A 13 -17.26 -3.22 -13.91
CA HIS A 13 -16.00 -2.57 -14.25
C HIS A 13 -16.02 -1.07 -13.89
N THR A 14 -17.08 -0.37 -14.29
CA THR A 14 -17.24 1.07 -14.00
C THR A 14 -17.29 1.36 -12.50
N VAL A 15 -18.07 0.58 -11.73
CA VAL A 15 -18.24 0.80 -10.29
C VAL A 15 -16.96 0.45 -9.54
N SER A 16 -16.38 -0.74 -9.79
CA SER A 16 -15.13 -1.17 -9.14
C SER A 16 -14.00 -0.17 -9.40
N GLY A 17 -13.81 0.26 -10.65
CA GLY A 17 -12.78 1.22 -11.02
C GLY A 17 -12.97 2.60 -10.36
N ILE A 18 -14.18 3.15 -10.36
CA ILE A 18 -14.43 4.50 -9.79
C ILE A 18 -14.31 4.51 -8.27
N VAL A 19 -14.79 3.46 -7.59
CA VAL A 19 -14.71 3.37 -6.12
C VAL A 19 -13.27 3.39 -5.64
N ILE A 20 -12.37 2.66 -6.31
CA ILE A 20 -10.97 2.55 -5.88
C ILE A 20 -10.03 3.56 -6.53
N SER A 21 -10.47 4.30 -7.56
CA SER A 21 -9.59 5.08 -8.44
C SER A 21 -8.59 6.00 -7.71
N VAL A 22 -9.03 6.72 -6.66
CA VAL A 22 -8.12 7.59 -5.88
C VAL A 22 -7.04 6.75 -5.20
N ALA A 23 -7.42 5.75 -4.42
CA ALA A 23 -6.48 4.90 -3.71
C ALA A 23 -5.55 4.18 -4.69
N LEU A 24 -6.11 3.59 -5.74
CA LEU A 24 -5.36 2.89 -6.78
C LEU A 24 -4.36 3.82 -7.48
N TYR A 25 -4.74 5.08 -7.75
CA TYR A 25 -3.81 6.06 -8.30
C TYR A 25 -2.65 6.35 -7.36
N VAL A 26 -2.91 6.57 -6.06
CA VAL A 26 -1.84 6.80 -5.06
C VAL A 26 -0.89 5.60 -5.00
N ILE A 27 -1.43 4.39 -4.96
CA ILE A 27 -0.66 3.14 -5.00
C ILE A 27 0.24 3.14 -6.24
N PHE A 28 -0.29 3.25 -7.45
CA PHE A 28 0.55 3.18 -8.66
C PHE A 28 1.53 4.34 -8.79
N PHE A 29 1.13 5.55 -8.41
CA PHE A 29 1.99 6.74 -8.52
C PHE A 29 3.17 6.66 -7.55
N ALA A 30 2.91 6.37 -6.28
CA ALA A 30 3.97 6.16 -5.29
C ALA A 30 4.80 4.90 -5.61
N GLY A 31 4.15 3.85 -6.11
CA GLY A 31 4.80 2.61 -6.56
C GLY A 31 5.80 2.83 -7.70
N ALA A 32 5.48 3.72 -8.65
CA ALA A 32 6.39 4.10 -9.73
C ALA A 32 7.72 4.63 -9.17
N PHE A 33 7.68 5.61 -8.26
CA PHE A 33 8.89 6.14 -7.62
C PHE A 33 9.58 5.12 -6.69
N SER A 34 8.84 4.15 -6.15
CA SER A 34 9.39 3.12 -5.27
C SER A 34 10.38 2.17 -5.96
N PHE A 35 10.32 2.01 -7.29
CA PHE A 35 11.36 1.29 -8.03
C PHE A 35 12.75 1.93 -7.89
N PHE A 36 12.78 3.23 -7.62
CA PHE A 36 13.97 4.03 -7.43
C PHE A 36 14.25 4.33 -5.95
N LYS A 37 13.64 3.59 -5.01
CA LYS A 37 13.77 3.85 -3.57
C LYS A 37 15.22 4.03 -3.11
N GLU A 38 16.10 3.10 -3.45
CA GLU A 38 17.51 3.16 -3.04
C GLU A 38 18.23 4.33 -3.73
N GLU A 39 17.92 4.60 -5.00
CA GLU A 39 18.45 5.74 -5.74
C GLU A 39 17.99 7.08 -5.12
N ILE A 40 16.74 7.18 -4.67
CA ILE A 40 16.19 8.35 -3.96
C ILE A 40 16.90 8.53 -2.61
N ILE A 41 17.11 7.45 -1.84
CA ILE A 41 17.84 7.48 -0.58
C ILE A 41 19.26 8.01 -0.79
N ASN A 42 19.96 7.50 -1.80
CA ASN A 42 21.33 7.92 -2.11
C ASN A 42 21.38 9.37 -2.62
N TRP A 43 20.41 9.77 -3.44
CA TRP A 43 20.26 11.15 -3.91
C TRP A 43 19.99 12.13 -2.76
N GLU A 44 19.13 11.76 -1.81
CA GLU A 44 18.79 12.57 -0.64
C GLU A 44 20.01 12.77 0.25
N LYS A 45 20.73 11.69 0.58
CA LYS A 45 21.97 11.74 1.37
C LYS A 45 23.03 12.63 0.71
N GLY A 46 23.19 12.52 -0.62
CA GLY A 46 24.14 13.33 -1.38
C GLY A 46 25.61 13.14 -1.01
N THR A 47 25.95 12.12 -0.21
CA THR A 47 27.32 11.82 0.17
C THR A 47 27.96 10.81 -0.79
N PHE A 48 29.28 10.92 -0.96
CA PHE A 48 30.05 9.92 -1.70
C PHE A 48 30.13 8.63 -0.88
N VAL A 49 29.43 7.60 -1.34
CA VAL A 49 29.45 6.28 -0.70
C VAL A 49 30.68 5.50 -1.21
N LYS A 50 31.60 5.15 -0.30
CA LYS A 50 32.75 4.29 -0.61
C LYS A 50 32.23 2.85 -0.77
N GLN A 51 32.58 2.21 -1.89
CA GLN A 51 32.13 0.84 -2.13
C GLN A 51 32.97 -0.13 -1.29
N THR A 52 32.36 -0.72 -0.26
CA THR A 52 32.98 -1.80 0.52
C THR A 52 32.36 -3.12 0.07
N PRO A 53 33.13 -4.08 -0.49
CA PRO A 53 32.61 -5.40 -0.78
C PRO A 53 31.97 -6.01 0.47
N LYS A 54 30.76 -6.57 0.35
CA LYS A 54 29.99 -7.13 1.48
C LYS A 54 30.71 -8.25 2.23
N GLU A 55 31.63 -8.90 1.53
CA GLU A 55 32.50 -9.98 2.01
C GLU A 55 33.55 -9.47 3.00
N ASN A 56 33.91 -8.19 2.89
CA ASN A 56 34.95 -7.53 3.69
C ASN A 56 34.37 -6.77 4.90
N VAL A 57 33.06 -6.88 5.13
CA VAL A 57 32.42 -6.26 6.31
C VAL A 57 32.89 -7.01 7.56
N ASN A 58 33.40 -6.26 8.55
CA ASN A 58 33.85 -6.84 9.82
C ASN A 58 32.66 -7.08 10.78
N TYR A 59 31.98 -8.23 10.64
CA TYR A 59 30.84 -8.64 11.47
C TYR A 59 31.22 -8.79 12.94
N ASP A 60 32.39 -9.34 13.25
CA ASP A 60 32.84 -9.51 14.64
C ASP A 60 33.06 -8.14 15.31
N GLY A 61 33.64 -7.18 14.59
CA GLY A 61 33.77 -5.80 15.05
C GLY A 61 32.42 -5.15 15.32
N ILE A 62 31.43 -5.35 14.44
CA ILE A 62 30.05 -4.87 14.66
C ILE A 62 29.45 -5.52 15.91
N LEU A 63 29.57 -6.85 16.06
CA LEU A 63 29.05 -7.56 17.23
C LEU A 63 29.67 -7.05 18.53
N ASN A 64 30.98 -6.80 18.53
CA ASN A 64 31.68 -6.24 19.68
C ASN A 64 31.22 -4.82 20.01
N ALA A 65 31.05 -3.96 19.01
CA ALA A 65 30.49 -2.62 19.21
C ALA A 65 29.06 -2.68 19.80
N LEU A 66 28.22 -3.62 19.32
CA LEU A 66 26.86 -3.76 19.80
C LEU A 66 26.74 -4.27 21.25
N LYS A 67 27.71 -5.05 21.74
CA LYS A 67 27.73 -5.53 23.14
C LYS A 67 27.78 -4.39 24.15
N ASN A 68 28.36 -3.25 23.78
CA ASN A 68 28.47 -2.08 24.67
C ASN A 68 27.09 -1.46 24.97
N ASP A 69 26.12 -1.64 24.09
CA ASP A 69 24.82 -0.97 24.17
C ASP A 69 23.64 -1.93 24.38
N TYR A 70 23.82 -3.19 23.98
CA TYR A 70 22.79 -4.21 23.97
C TYR A 70 23.28 -5.52 24.60
N GLN A 71 22.44 -6.08 25.47
CA GLN A 71 22.54 -7.50 25.85
C GLN A 71 22.11 -8.36 24.65
N LEU A 72 23.09 -8.97 23.98
CA LEU A 72 22.89 -9.72 22.73
C LEU A 72 22.46 -11.17 22.96
N GLU A 73 22.73 -11.73 24.14
CA GLU A 73 22.43 -13.10 24.49
C GLU A 73 20.95 -13.43 24.30
N GLY A 74 20.68 -14.58 23.69
CA GLY A 74 19.32 -15.05 23.43
C GLY A 74 18.61 -14.36 22.27
N ARG A 75 19.26 -13.42 21.57
CA ARG A 75 18.66 -12.72 20.42
C ARG A 75 19.02 -13.39 19.09
N ASP A 76 18.12 -13.26 18.13
CA ASP A 76 18.44 -13.40 16.71
C ASP A 76 18.92 -12.02 16.19
N ILE A 77 20.06 -12.01 15.49
CA ILE A 77 20.68 -10.81 14.93
C ILE A 77 20.66 -10.92 13.41
N LEU A 78 19.95 -10.00 12.75
CA LEU A 78 19.80 -9.96 11.30
C LEU A 78 20.57 -8.79 10.69
N PHE A 79 21.54 -9.09 9.82
CA PHE A 79 22.29 -8.12 9.03
C PHE A 79 21.75 -8.06 7.60
N ARG A 80 21.15 -6.92 7.23
CA ARG A 80 20.73 -6.59 5.86
C ARG A 80 21.68 -5.55 5.28
N LEU A 81 22.64 -6.00 4.50
CA LEU A 81 23.67 -5.15 3.90
C LEU A 81 23.12 -4.36 2.70
N GLN A 82 23.32 -3.06 2.70
CA GLN A 82 22.99 -2.21 1.55
C GLN A 82 23.90 -2.50 0.35
N LYS A 83 23.48 -2.08 -0.85
CA LYS A 83 24.10 -2.44 -2.15
C LYS A 83 25.62 -2.20 -2.18
N LYS A 84 26.13 -1.19 -1.47
CA LYS A 84 27.55 -0.78 -1.42
C LYS A 84 28.28 -1.17 -0.11
N GLY A 85 27.66 -1.94 0.79
CA GLY A 85 28.28 -2.48 2.00
C GLY A 85 28.61 -1.50 3.13
N GLU A 86 28.64 -0.19 2.87
CA GLU A 86 28.97 0.85 3.86
C GLU A 86 27.93 0.99 4.98
N GLU A 87 26.66 0.66 4.70
CA GLU A 87 25.59 0.64 5.70
C GLU A 87 24.93 -0.74 5.76
N ALA A 88 24.60 -1.15 6.99
CA ALA A 88 23.82 -2.35 7.28
C ALA A 88 22.59 -1.98 8.11
N PHE A 89 21.42 -2.45 7.70
CA PHE A 89 20.25 -2.46 8.58
C PHE A 89 20.33 -3.67 9.50
N ILE A 90 20.38 -3.40 10.80
CA ILE A 90 20.48 -4.43 11.84
C ILE A 90 19.13 -4.55 12.53
N SER A 91 18.63 -5.78 12.63
CA SER A 91 17.42 -6.11 13.39
C SER A 91 17.79 -7.08 14.52
N LEU A 92 17.51 -6.71 15.75
CA LEU A 92 17.67 -7.54 16.94
C LEU A 92 16.28 -8.03 17.38
N SER A 93 16.07 -9.34 17.44
CA SER A 93 14.85 -9.88 18.05
C SER A 93 14.84 -9.62 19.56
N PRO A 94 13.69 -9.62 20.24
CA PRO A 94 13.64 -9.83 21.68
C PRO A 94 14.54 -10.99 22.11
N SER A 95 15.23 -10.84 23.23
CA SER A 95 15.97 -11.96 23.82
C SER A 95 14.98 -13.04 24.25
N LYS A 96 15.30 -14.28 23.89
CA LYS A 96 14.57 -15.50 24.27
C LYS A 96 15.04 -16.05 25.63
N ASP A 97 16.09 -15.48 26.20
CA ASP A 97 16.59 -15.89 27.52
C ASP A 97 15.63 -15.35 28.61
N SER A 98 15.12 -16.26 29.45
CA SER A 98 14.20 -15.92 30.53
C SER A 98 14.83 -14.97 31.55
N LEU A 99 16.16 -15.09 31.74
CA LEU A 99 16.97 -14.29 32.65
C LEU A 99 17.37 -12.92 32.06
N ALA A 100 17.00 -12.63 30.81
CA ALA A 100 17.35 -11.39 30.16
C ALA A 100 16.64 -10.17 30.79
N SER A 101 17.33 -9.03 30.82
CA SER A 101 16.77 -7.78 31.32
C SER A 101 15.51 -7.35 30.55
N LYS A 102 14.67 -6.49 31.14
CA LYS A 102 13.48 -5.96 30.45
C LYS A 102 13.84 -5.24 29.14
N LYS A 103 14.97 -4.51 29.11
CA LYS A 103 15.53 -3.89 27.90
C LYS A 103 16.00 -4.93 26.87
N ALA A 104 16.48 -6.09 27.33
CA ALA A 104 16.86 -7.19 26.44
C ALA A 104 15.66 -7.89 25.77
N LYS A 105 14.48 -7.81 26.38
CA LYS A 105 13.23 -8.38 25.85
C LYS A 105 12.52 -7.47 24.83
N THR A 106 13.08 -6.31 24.49
CA THR A 106 12.55 -5.45 23.42
C THR A 106 13.35 -5.62 22.13
N ALA A 107 12.66 -5.63 20.99
CA ALA A 107 13.30 -5.64 19.68
C ALA A 107 14.03 -4.31 19.40
N ALA A 108 15.09 -4.34 18.60
CA ALA A 108 15.76 -3.13 18.14
C ALA A 108 15.96 -3.16 16.63
N TYR A 109 15.80 -2.00 15.97
CA TYR A 109 16.04 -1.84 14.54
C TYR A 109 16.73 -0.51 14.28
N PHE A 110 17.90 -0.56 13.64
CA PHE A 110 18.73 0.62 13.37
C PHE A 110 19.58 0.40 12.12
N SER A 111 20.08 1.49 11.53
CA SER A 111 21.15 1.41 10.54
C SER A 111 22.49 1.56 11.24
N LEU A 112 23.53 0.91 10.72
CA LEU A 112 24.89 0.99 11.24
C LEU A 112 25.87 1.18 10.08
N ASN A 113 26.81 2.11 10.23
CA ASN A 113 27.95 2.23 9.33
C ASN A 113 28.93 1.08 9.63
N THR A 114 29.26 0.29 8.60
CA THR A 114 30.05 -0.94 8.77
C THR A 114 31.54 -0.69 9.06
N ASN A 115 32.01 0.55 8.85
CA ASN A 115 33.39 0.96 9.08
C ASN A 115 33.58 1.70 10.41
N THR A 116 32.66 2.63 10.74
CA THR A 116 32.76 3.46 11.96
C THR A 116 31.96 2.92 13.14
N TYR A 117 31.06 1.96 12.89
CA TYR A 117 30.08 1.44 13.85
C TYR A 117 29.09 2.48 14.39
N GLU A 118 29.05 3.67 13.78
CA GLU A 118 28.06 4.69 14.10
C GLU A 118 26.65 4.17 13.77
N ARG A 119 25.73 4.31 14.72
CA ARG A 119 24.35 3.85 14.60
C ARG A 119 23.43 5.04 14.37
N LYS A 120 22.42 4.81 13.54
CA LYS A 120 21.31 5.75 13.36
C LYS A 120 19.99 5.07 13.67
N SER A 121 19.18 5.72 14.48
CA SER A 121 17.84 5.26 14.81
C SER A 121 16.93 5.26 13.57
N TYR A 122 15.83 4.50 13.61
CA TYR A 122 14.89 4.44 12.48
C TYR A 122 14.36 5.81 12.03
N THR A 123 14.21 6.75 12.96
CA THR A 123 13.77 8.12 12.66
C THR A 123 14.86 8.93 11.98
N GLU A 124 16.12 8.78 12.39
CA GLU A 124 17.28 9.50 11.84
C GLU A 124 17.61 9.12 10.40
N PHE A 125 17.56 7.83 10.03
CA PHE A 125 17.82 7.40 8.66
C PHE A 125 16.55 7.34 7.79
N TYR A 126 15.39 7.74 8.33
CA TYR A 126 14.16 7.79 7.56
C TYR A 126 14.30 8.76 6.38
N SER A 127 13.82 8.37 5.20
CA SER A 127 14.07 9.08 3.95
C SER A 127 12.78 9.28 3.16
N LEU A 128 12.82 10.19 2.19
CA LEU A 128 11.75 10.36 1.21
C LEU A 128 11.52 9.08 0.40
N GLY A 129 12.58 8.34 0.07
CA GLY A 129 12.48 7.05 -0.60
C GLY A 129 11.69 6.04 0.22
N GLU A 130 11.97 5.93 1.52
CA GLU A 130 11.20 5.09 2.45
C GLU A 130 9.76 5.59 2.60
N PHE A 131 9.54 6.91 2.65
CA PHE A 131 8.21 7.53 2.73
C PHE A 131 7.33 7.19 1.53
N ILE A 132 7.82 7.39 0.31
CA ILE A 132 7.08 7.11 -0.93
C ILE A 132 6.81 5.61 -1.03
N TYR A 133 7.80 4.76 -0.73
CA TYR A 133 7.62 3.31 -0.64
C TYR A 133 6.49 2.93 0.33
N ARG A 134 6.43 3.61 1.48
CA ARG A 134 5.40 3.40 2.49
C ARG A 134 4.03 3.95 2.13
N LEU A 135 3.98 5.01 1.34
CA LEU A 135 2.76 5.60 0.80
C LEU A 135 2.08 4.66 -0.20
N HIS A 136 2.87 3.89 -0.97
CA HIS A 136 2.38 2.91 -1.94
C HIS A 136 1.42 1.87 -1.32
N PHE A 137 1.54 1.58 -0.02
CA PHE A 137 0.65 0.67 0.70
C PHE A 137 0.02 1.32 1.94
N PHE A 138 -0.12 2.64 1.92
CA PHE A 138 -0.80 3.44 2.95
C PHE A 138 -0.34 3.20 4.39
N SER A 139 0.92 2.85 4.63
CA SER A 139 1.38 2.56 6.01
C SER A 139 1.35 3.75 6.96
N GLN A 140 1.08 4.95 6.46
CA GLN A 140 0.75 6.14 7.23
C GLN A 140 -0.61 6.01 7.94
N LEU A 141 -1.46 5.06 7.53
CA LEU A 141 -2.61 4.56 8.28
C LEU A 141 -2.17 3.31 9.05
N PRO A 142 -1.84 3.42 10.36
CA PRO A 142 -1.32 2.30 11.13
C PRO A 142 -2.25 1.10 11.09
N TYR A 143 -1.68 -0.10 11.02
CA TYR A 143 -2.36 -1.41 10.97
C TYR A 143 -3.23 -1.66 9.73
N ILE A 144 -4.08 -0.71 9.34
CA ILE A 144 -5.09 -0.88 8.28
C ILE A 144 -4.56 -0.60 6.88
N GLY A 145 -3.50 0.20 6.73
CA GLY A 145 -3.03 0.68 5.44
C GLY A 145 -2.69 -0.43 4.45
N ILE A 146 -1.97 -1.45 4.92
CA ILE A 146 -1.56 -2.60 4.11
C ILE A 146 -2.76 -3.45 3.66
N TYR A 147 -3.74 -3.63 4.55
CA TYR A 147 -4.98 -4.35 4.24
C TYR A 147 -5.87 -3.56 3.28
N LEU A 148 -5.93 -2.23 3.43
CA LEU A 148 -6.61 -1.34 2.50
C LEU A 148 -5.99 -1.43 1.11
N ALA A 149 -4.66 -1.40 1.01
CA ALA A 149 -3.95 -1.58 -0.25
C ALA A 149 -4.26 -2.95 -0.88
N GLY A 150 -4.25 -4.01 -0.08
CA GLY A 150 -4.62 -5.36 -0.52
C GLY A 150 -6.06 -5.47 -1.02
N LEU A 151 -7.02 -4.85 -0.34
CA LEU A 151 -8.42 -4.79 -0.76
C LEU A 151 -8.57 -4.01 -2.08
N VAL A 152 -7.87 -2.88 -2.21
CA VAL A 152 -7.80 -2.11 -3.46
C VAL A 152 -7.23 -2.97 -4.59
N SER A 153 -6.20 -3.78 -4.34
CA SER A 153 -5.66 -4.73 -5.33
C SER A 153 -6.67 -5.80 -5.76
N VAL A 154 -7.51 -6.31 -4.84
CA VAL A 154 -8.59 -7.25 -5.19
C VAL A 154 -9.65 -6.60 -6.07
N PHE A 155 -10.11 -5.40 -5.73
CA PHE A 155 -11.05 -4.65 -6.59
C PHE A 155 -10.42 -4.27 -7.93
N PHE A 156 -9.11 -4.01 -7.96
CA PHE A 156 -8.38 -3.78 -9.18
C PHE A 156 -8.33 -5.04 -10.05
N LEU A 157 -8.12 -6.22 -9.45
CA LEU A 157 -8.23 -7.50 -10.16
C LEU A 157 -9.64 -7.69 -10.74
N PHE A 158 -10.70 -7.39 -9.99
CA PHE A 158 -12.07 -7.41 -10.53
C PHE A 158 -12.25 -6.43 -11.69
N ALA A 159 -11.72 -5.21 -11.59
CA ALA A 159 -11.78 -4.22 -12.66
C ALA A 159 -11.05 -4.72 -13.92
N ILE A 160 -9.89 -5.35 -13.78
CA ILE A 160 -9.14 -5.97 -14.89
C ILE A 160 -9.96 -7.08 -15.54
N VAL A 161 -10.40 -8.07 -14.76
CA VAL A 161 -11.13 -9.24 -15.28
C VAL A 161 -12.41 -8.81 -16.00
N THR A 162 -13.19 -7.92 -15.38
CA THR A 162 -14.43 -7.40 -16.01
C THR A 162 -14.14 -6.55 -17.24
N GLY A 163 -13.04 -5.77 -17.25
CA GLY A 163 -12.58 -5.02 -18.42
C GLY A 163 -12.19 -5.92 -19.59
N ILE A 164 -11.43 -7.00 -19.32
CA ILE A 164 -11.07 -8.02 -20.32
C ILE A 164 -12.33 -8.65 -20.91
N ILE A 165 -13.30 -9.06 -20.08
CA ILE A 165 -14.54 -9.68 -20.55
C ILE A 165 -15.34 -8.73 -21.46
N VAL A 166 -15.46 -7.45 -21.07
CA VAL A 166 -16.15 -6.42 -21.87
C VAL A 166 -15.49 -6.23 -23.23
N HIS A 167 -14.16 -6.25 -23.27
CA HIS A 167 -13.37 -5.99 -24.48
C HIS A 167 -12.86 -7.24 -25.20
N TRP A 168 -13.24 -8.45 -24.78
CA TRP A 168 -12.67 -9.72 -25.23
C TRP A 168 -12.56 -9.85 -26.75
N LYS A 169 -13.67 -9.60 -27.46
CA LYS A 169 -13.73 -9.71 -28.93
C LYS A 169 -12.96 -8.60 -29.66
N LYS A 170 -12.64 -7.52 -28.96
CA LYS A 170 -11.99 -6.32 -29.52
C LYS A 170 -10.57 -6.16 -29.00
N ILE A 171 -10.02 -7.09 -28.22
CA ILE A 171 -8.72 -6.88 -27.56
C ILE A 171 -7.59 -6.73 -28.59
N VAL A 172 -7.61 -7.55 -29.65
CA VAL A 172 -6.64 -7.50 -30.75
C VAL A 172 -6.84 -6.24 -31.59
N SER A 173 -8.08 -5.92 -32.00
CA SER A 173 -8.33 -4.69 -32.76
C SER A 173 -7.98 -3.45 -31.95
N ASN A 174 -8.30 -3.43 -30.66
CA ASN A 174 -8.04 -2.31 -29.75
C ASN A 174 -6.55 -2.06 -29.53
N PHE A 175 -5.72 -3.11 -29.63
CA PHE A 175 -4.26 -2.97 -29.59
C PHE A 175 -3.74 -2.10 -30.76
N TYR A 176 -4.33 -2.24 -31.95
CA TYR A 176 -3.94 -1.49 -33.16
C TYR A 176 -4.74 -0.21 -33.38
N THR A 177 -5.81 0.04 -32.63
CA THR A 177 -6.69 1.21 -32.86
C THR A 177 -6.13 2.55 -32.36
N PHE A 178 -4.98 2.58 -31.67
CA PHE A 178 -4.43 3.86 -31.20
C PHE A 178 -3.93 4.70 -32.38
N ASN A 179 -4.80 5.57 -32.89
CA ASN A 179 -4.46 6.58 -33.88
C ASN A 179 -4.60 7.98 -33.26
N PRO A 180 -3.49 8.64 -32.86
CA PRO A 180 -3.55 9.94 -32.20
C PRO A 180 -4.08 11.07 -33.09
N LYS A 181 -4.30 10.84 -34.40
CA LYS A 181 -4.77 11.85 -35.37
C LYS A 181 -6.28 11.84 -35.63
N LEU A 182 -7.04 10.81 -35.22
CA LEU A 182 -8.48 10.68 -35.53
C LEU A 182 -9.38 11.01 -34.32
N ILE A 183 -10.14 12.11 -34.43
CA ILE A 183 -11.32 12.51 -33.63
C ILE A 183 -11.14 12.44 -32.09
N LEU A 184 -10.73 13.56 -31.49
CA LEU A 184 -10.55 13.79 -30.04
C LEU A 184 -11.67 13.28 -29.10
N LYS A 185 -12.91 13.11 -29.59
CA LYS A 185 -14.03 12.57 -28.81
C LYS A 185 -13.91 11.07 -28.52
N ARG A 186 -13.22 10.30 -29.37
CA ARG A 186 -12.97 8.86 -29.16
C ARG A 186 -11.57 8.57 -28.63
N VAL A 187 -10.60 9.45 -28.89
CA VAL A 187 -9.19 9.30 -28.48
C VAL A 187 -9.01 8.90 -27.02
N TRP A 188 -9.77 9.45 -26.06
CA TRP A 188 -9.59 9.10 -24.64
C TRP A 188 -10.12 7.71 -24.28
N ALA A 189 -11.26 7.30 -24.86
CA ALA A 189 -11.80 5.97 -24.66
C ALA A 189 -10.96 4.92 -25.39
N ASP A 190 -10.49 5.25 -26.59
CA ASP A 190 -9.60 4.42 -27.38
C ASP A 190 -8.23 4.29 -26.69
N ALA A 191 -7.68 5.39 -26.15
CA ALA A 191 -6.43 5.38 -25.38
C ALA A 191 -6.58 4.61 -24.06
N HIS A 192 -7.67 4.79 -23.31
CA HIS A 192 -7.94 4.03 -22.08
C HIS A 192 -7.93 2.53 -22.37
N THR A 193 -8.57 2.12 -23.46
CA THR A 193 -8.67 0.71 -23.84
C THR A 193 -7.33 0.20 -24.37
N ALA A 194 -6.68 0.90 -25.30
CA ALA A 194 -5.41 0.49 -25.89
C ALA A 194 -4.29 0.40 -24.84
N LEU A 195 -4.13 1.43 -24.01
CA LEU A 195 -3.13 1.45 -22.94
C LEU A 195 -3.47 0.49 -21.80
N GLY A 196 -4.76 0.23 -21.55
CA GLY A 196 -5.19 -0.85 -20.66
C GLY A 196 -4.76 -2.23 -21.17
N VAL A 197 -4.87 -2.49 -22.47
CA VAL A 197 -4.42 -3.75 -23.09
C VAL A 197 -2.89 -3.86 -23.12
N ILE A 198 -2.18 -2.79 -23.51
CA ILE A 198 -0.70 -2.75 -23.51
C ILE A 198 -0.15 -2.96 -22.09
N GLY A 199 -0.76 -2.32 -21.09
CA GLY A 199 -0.36 -2.46 -19.68
C GLY A 199 -0.85 -3.72 -18.99
N LEU A 200 -1.69 -4.54 -19.65
CA LEU A 200 -2.44 -5.61 -18.99
C LEU A 200 -1.56 -6.63 -18.24
N PRO A 201 -0.46 -7.17 -18.82
CA PRO A 201 0.37 -8.15 -18.11
C PRO A 201 0.95 -7.58 -16.81
N PHE A 202 1.43 -6.35 -16.87
CA PHE A 202 1.95 -5.62 -15.71
C PHE A 202 0.84 -5.38 -14.67
N GLN A 203 -0.30 -4.87 -15.10
CA GLN A 203 -1.44 -4.58 -14.21
C GLN A 203 -1.94 -5.84 -13.50
N LEU A 204 -2.00 -6.97 -14.20
CA LEU A 204 -2.41 -8.26 -13.63
C LEU A 204 -1.41 -8.75 -12.57
N ILE A 205 -0.11 -8.68 -12.85
CA ILE A 205 0.94 -9.03 -11.89
C ILE A 205 0.79 -8.18 -10.62
N TYR A 206 0.64 -6.86 -10.74
CA TYR A 206 0.52 -5.98 -9.56
C TYR A 206 -0.80 -6.13 -8.83
N ALA A 207 -1.90 -6.44 -9.51
CA ALA A 207 -3.17 -6.76 -8.86
C ALA A 207 -3.07 -8.04 -8.01
N LEU A 208 -2.48 -9.10 -8.57
CA LEU A 208 -2.33 -10.39 -7.87
C LEU A 208 -1.32 -10.30 -6.73
N THR A 209 -0.13 -9.77 -7.00
CA THR A 209 0.94 -9.67 -5.99
C THR A 209 0.61 -8.65 -4.90
N GLY A 210 -0.05 -7.53 -5.26
CA GLY A 210 -0.54 -6.55 -4.29
C GLY A 210 -1.61 -7.13 -3.36
N ALA A 211 -2.55 -7.92 -3.90
CA ALA A 211 -3.52 -8.64 -3.09
C ALA A 211 -2.84 -9.67 -2.17
N TYR A 212 -1.86 -10.43 -2.70
CA TYR A 212 -1.09 -11.39 -1.91
C TYR A 212 -0.35 -10.74 -0.73
N PHE A 213 0.36 -9.63 -0.97
CA PHE A 213 1.10 -8.95 0.12
C PHE A 213 0.18 -8.19 1.07
N GLY A 214 -0.85 -7.53 0.55
CA GLY A 214 -1.77 -6.74 1.35
C GLY A 214 -2.73 -7.57 2.20
N LEU A 215 -3.07 -8.79 1.74
CA LEU A 215 -4.01 -9.70 2.39
C LEU A 215 -3.37 -11.06 2.71
N SER A 216 -2.06 -11.09 2.96
CA SER A 216 -1.34 -12.36 3.17
C SER A 216 -1.94 -13.21 4.29
N ILE A 217 -2.51 -12.57 5.32
CA ILE A 217 -3.23 -13.28 6.39
C ILE A 217 -4.42 -14.09 5.85
N LEU A 218 -5.21 -13.51 4.93
CA LEU A 218 -6.36 -14.20 4.32
C LEU A 218 -5.91 -15.33 3.39
N VAL A 219 -4.74 -15.19 2.76
CA VAL A 219 -4.14 -16.23 1.92
C VAL A 219 -3.60 -17.39 2.77
N LEU A 220 -2.97 -17.09 3.91
CA LEU A 220 -2.32 -18.09 4.76
C LEU A 220 -3.28 -18.83 5.70
N LEU A 221 -4.43 -18.23 6.06
CA LEU A 221 -5.43 -18.85 6.94
C LEU A 221 -5.93 -20.22 6.41
N PRO A 222 -6.40 -20.36 5.15
CA PRO A 222 -6.76 -21.66 4.59
C PRO A 222 -5.59 -22.65 4.54
N ALA A 223 -4.38 -22.16 4.26
CA ALA A 223 -3.18 -22.99 4.22
C ALA A 223 -2.84 -23.55 5.61
N ASN A 224 -3.05 -22.79 6.68
CA ASN A 224 -2.77 -23.23 8.04
C ASN A 224 -3.62 -24.44 8.47
N PHE A 225 -4.86 -24.54 7.97
CA PHE A 225 -5.70 -25.72 8.20
C PHE A 225 -5.08 -26.99 7.60
N LEU A 226 -4.42 -26.90 6.44
CA LEU A 226 -3.71 -28.03 5.82
C LEU A 226 -2.48 -28.47 6.64
N TYR A 227 -1.99 -27.60 7.52
CA TYR A 227 -0.88 -27.85 8.45
C TYR A 227 -1.35 -28.24 9.85
N ASN A 228 -2.59 -28.70 10.01
CA ASN A 228 -3.19 -29.02 11.32
C ASN A 228 -3.10 -27.84 12.30
N ASN A 229 -3.26 -26.62 11.80
CA ASN A 229 -3.09 -25.36 12.53
C ASN A 229 -1.66 -25.10 13.08
N ASN A 230 -0.65 -25.85 12.64
CA ASN A 230 0.74 -25.60 12.98
C ASN A 230 1.33 -24.48 12.10
N GLN A 231 1.17 -23.24 12.57
CA GLN A 231 1.61 -22.05 11.86
C GLN A 231 3.14 -22.00 11.69
N ASP A 232 3.90 -22.46 12.70
CA ASP A 232 5.36 -22.44 12.63
C ASP A 232 5.87 -23.34 11.51
N LYS A 233 5.28 -24.54 11.37
CA LYS A 233 5.62 -25.46 10.28
C LYS A 233 5.24 -24.90 8.91
N LEU A 234 4.06 -24.29 8.78
CA LEU A 234 3.65 -23.62 7.54
C LEU A 234 4.64 -22.51 7.15
N LEU A 235 5.02 -21.67 8.10
CA LEU A 235 5.97 -20.58 7.87
C LEU A 235 7.39 -21.10 7.61
N GLU A 236 7.80 -22.19 8.25
CA GLU A 236 9.07 -22.86 8.00
C GLU A 236 9.14 -23.37 6.56
N ASP A 237 8.11 -24.06 6.05
CA ASP A 237 8.09 -24.57 4.68
C ASP A 237 8.05 -23.45 3.62
N LEU A 238 7.31 -22.37 3.89
CA LEU A 238 7.22 -21.21 2.98
C LEU A 238 8.47 -20.33 3.04
N ARG A 239 9.05 -20.18 4.23
CA ARG A 239 10.16 -19.26 4.54
C ARG A 239 11.17 -19.92 5.48
N PRO A 240 11.95 -20.92 5.03
CA PRO A 240 12.84 -21.64 5.94
C PRO A 240 13.92 -20.73 6.56
N GLN A 241 14.29 -19.64 5.87
CA GLN A 241 15.18 -18.61 6.41
C GLN A 241 14.63 -17.89 7.65
N LEU A 242 13.32 -17.93 7.91
CA LEU A 242 12.69 -17.34 9.09
C LEU A 242 12.56 -18.31 10.25
N LYS A 243 12.93 -19.59 10.08
CA LYS A 243 12.88 -20.61 11.13
C LYS A 243 13.44 -20.07 12.45
N THR A 244 12.66 -20.25 13.51
CA THR A 244 13.01 -19.90 14.88
C THR A 244 13.50 -21.13 15.60
N TYR A 245 14.47 -20.94 16.49
CA TYR A 245 14.99 -22.00 17.35
C TYR A 245 14.72 -21.60 18.80
N PRO A 246 14.30 -22.55 19.66
CA PRO A 246 14.16 -22.29 21.09
C PRO A 246 15.52 -21.98 21.70
N TRP A 247 15.55 -21.13 22.71
CA TRP A 247 16.74 -20.92 23.53
C TRP A 247 16.93 -22.12 24.47
N ILE A 248 18.13 -22.66 24.56
CA ILE A 248 18.43 -23.82 25.42
C ILE A 248 19.18 -23.36 26.67
N ALA A 249 20.41 -22.91 26.50
CA ALA A 249 21.25 -22.41 27.57
C ALA A 249 22.30 -21.47 27.02
N LYS A 250 22.85 -20.61 27.89
CA LYS A 250 24.02 -19.79 27.57
C LYS A 250 25.25 -20.70 27.38
N THR A 251 26.04 -20.43 26.35
CA THR A 251 27.30 -21.15 26.12
C THR A 251 28.43 -20.61 27.00
N THR A 252 29.35 -21.49 27.40
CA THR A 252 30.64 -21.14 28.00
C THR A 252 31.78 -21.20 26.99
N GLN A 253 31.53 -21.70 25.78
CA GLN A 253 32.53 -21.78 24.72
C GLN A 253 32.77 -20.41 24.09
N GLN A 254 34.00 -20.18 23.62
CA GLN A 254 34.32 -18.99 22.85
C GLN A 254 33.48 -18.96 21.56
N ILE A 255 32.82 -17.83 21.29
CA ILE A 255 31.98 -17.66 20.11
C ILE A 255 32.88 -17.68 18.86
N PRO A 256 32.65 -18.61 17.90
CA PRO A 256 33.43 -18.68 16.67
C PRO A 256 33.23 -17.43 15.79
N SER A 257 34.25 -17.05 15.02
CA SER A 257 34.21 -15.83 14.19
C SER A 257 33.06 -15.86 13.18
N ALA A 258 32.26 -14.79 13.18
CA ALA A 258 31.23 -14.58 12.16
C ALA A 258 31.87 -14.23 10.81
N ASN A 259 33.00 -13.52 10.82
CA ASN A 259 33.76 -13.19 9.61
C ASN A 259 34.21 -14.45 8.88
N ASP A 260 34.85 -15.39 9.59
CA ASP A 260 35.33 -16.64 9.01
C ASP A 260 34.19 -17.45 8.39
N PHE A 261 33.05 -17.54 9.09
CA PHE A 261 31.86 -18.17 8.56
C PHE A 261 31.39 -17.50 7.25
N VAL A 262 31.26 -16.17 7.24
CA VAL A 262 30.76 -15.44 6.07
C VAL A 262 31.72 -15.58 4.89
N VAL A 263 33.02 -15.39 5.08
CA VAL A 263 34.04 -15.51 4.03
C VAL A 263 34.03 -16.92 3.43
N LYS A 264 34.10 -17.95 4.29
CA LYS A 264 34.10 -19.36 3.86
C LYS A 264 32.85 -19.72 3.06
N ASN A 265 31.68 -19.24 3.48
CA ASN A 265 30.41 -19.65 2.88
C ASN A 265 29.95 -18.75 1.73
N ALA A 266 30.44 -17.50 1.64
CA ALA A 266 30.19 -16.63 0.50
C ALA A 266 30.80 -17.19 -0.79
N GLN A 267 31.93 -17.91 -0.67
CA GLN A 267 32.62 -18.53 -1.80
C GLN A 267 32.11 -19.95 -2.12
N ARG A 268 31.12 -20.46 -1.37
CA ARG A 268 30.62 -21.84 -1.52
C ARG A 268 30.03 -22.13 -2.89
N TRP A 269 29.44 -21.12 -3.52
CA TRP A 269 28.87 -21.22 -4.87
C TRP A 269 29.44 -20.12 -5.76
N LYS A 270 29.74 -20.47 -7.01
CA LYS A 270 30.33 -19.55 -7.99
C LYS A 270 29.38 -18.37 -8.27
N ASN A 271 29.95 -17.18 -8.39
CA ASN A 271 29.25 -15.96 -8.82
C ASN A 271 28.06 -15.56 -7.94
N THR A 272 28.17 -15.78 -6.62
CA THR A 272 27.12 -15.37 -5.67
C THR A 272 27.47 -14.05 -4.98
N LYS A 273 26.42 -13.34 -4.53
CA LYS A 273 26.53 -12.11 -3.75
C LYS A 273 25.77 -12.26 -2.44
N ILE A 274 26.37 -11.81 -1.35
CA ILE A 274 25.75 -11.84 -0.02
C ILE A 274 24.48 -10.98 -0.02
N LYS A 275 23.35 -11.62 0.29
CA LYS A 275 22.05 -10.96 0.44
C LYS A 275 21.81 -10.57 1.89
N ARG A 276 22.07 -11.49 2.80
CA ARG A 276 21.71 -11.40 4.22
C ARG A 276 22.56 -12.34 5.03
N PHE A 277 23.00 -11.89 6.20
CA PHE A 277 23.60 -12.73 7.23
C PHE A 277 22.72 -12.67 8.48
N THR A 278 22.47 -13.81 9.11
CA THR A 278 21.66 -13.91 10.32
C THR A 278 22.38 -14.79 11.33
N ILE A 279 22.41 -14.35 12.58
CA ILE A 279 22.82 -15.17 13.73
C ILE A 279 21.55 -15.51 14.50
N LYS A 280 21.34 -16.80 14.78
CA LYS A 280 20.21 -17.28 15.57
C LYS A 280 20.70 -17.66 16.96
N ASN A 281 19.95 -17.29 18.00
CA ASN A 281 20.28 -17.56 19.40
C ASN A 281 21.72 -17.17 19.77
N TYR A 282 22.08 -15.90 19.57
CA TYR A 282 23.43 -15.40 19.87
C TYR A 282 23.84 -15.75 21.31
N GLY A 283 25.03 -16.32 21.49
CA GLY A 283 25.57 -16.71 22.79
C GLY A 283 24.95 -17.97 23.43
N GLY A 284 24.06 -18.67 22.72
CA GLY A 284 23.46 -19.93 23.20
C GLY A 284 24.27 -21.15 22.80
N THR A 285 24.12 -22.28 23.50
CA THR A 285 24.75 -23.57 23.12
C THR A 285 24.28 -24.08 21.76
N ASN A 286 23.14 -23.59 21.27
CA ASN A 286 22.57 -23.93 19.97
C ASN A 286 22.60 -22.76 18.96
N MET A 287 23.57 -21.84 19.13
CA MET A 287 23.76 -20.69 18.24
C MET A 287 23.98 -21.16 16.81
N LYS A 288 23.36 -20.49 15.83
CA LYS A 288 23.50 -20.83 14.41
C LYS A 288 23.90 -19.62 13.58
N TYR A 289 24.72 -19.88 12.58
CA TYR A 289 25.03 -18.94 11.52
C TYR A 289 24.26 -19.29 10.26
N GLN A 290 23.57 -18.30 9.70
CA GLN A 290 22.81 -18.44 8.47
C GLN A 290 23.24 -17.38 7.46
N LEU A 291 23.66 -17.83 6.28
CA LEU A 291 23.99 -16.97 5.15
C LEU A 291 22.99 -17.21 4.02
N MET A 292 22.42 -16.12 3.49
CA MET A 292 21.68 -16.13 2.24
C MET A 292 22.47 -15.39 1.17
N VAL A 293 22.53 -16.00 -0.02
CA VAL A 293 23.19 -15.43 -1.18
C VAL A 293 22.24 -15.41 -2.37
N ASN A 294 22.47 -14.48 -3.30
CA ASN A 294 21.83 -14.50 -4.61
C ASN A 294 22.89 -14.77 -5.68
N GLN A 295 22.52 -15.48 -6.74
CA GLN A 295 23.32 -15.55 -7.96
C GLN A 295 22.75 -14.60 -9.03
N SER A 296 23.46 -14.46 -10.15
CA SER A 296 22.93 -13.71 -11.30
C SER A 296 21.64 -14.35 -11.82
N GLU A 297 20.63 -13.53 -12.06
CA GLU A 297 19.35 -13.97 -12.65
C GLU A 297 19.47 -14.41 -14.11
N LYS A 298 20.61 -14.10 -14.76
CA LYS A 298 20.96 -14.65 -16.09
C LYS A 298 21.23 -16.15 -16.05
N ILE A 299 21.61 -16.68 -14.88
CA ILE A 299 21.87 -18.12 -14.68
C ILE A 299 20.55 -18.80 -14.33
N HIS A 300 19.87 -18.31 -13.30
CA HIS A 300 18.58 -18.85 -12.88
C HIS A 300 17.67 -17.75 -12.30
N PHE A 301 16.42 -17.67 -12.76
CA PHE A 301 15.51 -16.58 -12.40
C PHE A 301 15.25 -16.52 -10.89
N LEU A 302 15.23 -17.64 -10.19
CA LEU A 302 15.02 -17.72 -8.74
C LEU A 302 16.30 -18.05 -7.95
N ALA A 303 17.49 -17.74 -8.50
CA ALA A 303 18.79 -18.13 -7.93
C ALA A 303 19.06 -17.59 -6.51
N GLN A 304 18.58 -18.29 -5.48
CA GLN A 304 18.75 -17.93 -4.07
C GLN A 304 19.32 -19.11 -3.30
N GLY A 305 20.54 -18.93 -2.78
CA GLY A 305 21.21 -19.91 -1.94
C GLY A 305 20.99 -19.60 -0.46
N ARG A 306 20.98 -20.65 0.36
CA ARG A 306 20.88 -20.56 1.82
C ARG A 306 21.75 -21.63 2.44
N ILE A 307 22.46 -21.27 3.51
CA ILE A 307 23.14 -22.23 4.36
C ILE A 307 22.95 -21.82 5.81
N THR A 308 22.58 -22.78 6.65
CA THR A 308 22.47 -22.65 8.10
C THR A 308 23.36 -23.72 8.73
N ILE A 309 24.28 -23.32 9.58
CA ILE A 309 25.13 -24.23 10.35
C ILE A 309 25.00 -23.95 11.85
N ASP A 310 25.20 -25.00 12.64
CA ASP A 310 25.53 -24.84 14.06
C ASP A 310 26.90 -24.15 14.19
N ALA A 311 26.95 -23.07 14.98
CA ALA A 311 28.11 -22.20 15.02
C ALA A 311 29.34 -22.87 15.65
N PHE A 312 29.15 -23.79 16.61
CA PHE A 312 30.24 -24.43 17.35
C PHE A 312 30.71 -25.73 16.70
N THR A 313 29.78 -26.56 16.24
CA THR A 313 30.10 -27.89 15.69
C THR A 313 30.36 -27.86 14.18
N ASN A 314 30.05 -26.76 13.50
CA ASN A 314 30.03 -26.64 12.03
C ASN A 314 29.08 -27.63 11.33
N LYS A 315 28.18 -28.29 12.07
CA LYS A 315 27.17 -29.19 11.49
C LYS A 315 26.21 -28.39 10.62
N ILE A 316 26.01 -28.84 9.38
CA ILE A 316 25.07 -28.23 8.44
C ILE A 316 23.64 -28.67 8.84
N GLU A 317 22.80 -27.70 9.16
CA GLU A 317 21.39 -27.93 9.52
C GLU A 317 20.47 -27.74 8.32
N ASP A 318 20.79 -26.80 7.43
CA ASP A 318 20.04 -26.57 6.20
C ASP A 318 20.98 -26.03 5.11
N ILE A 319 20.84 -26.56 3.90
CA ILE A 319 21.60 -26.10 2.74
C ILE A 319 20.74 -26.18 1.48
N LYS A 320 20.70 -25.07 0.76
CA LYS A 320 20.06 -24.94 -0.55
C LYS A 320 21.03 -24.21 -1.48
N ALA A 321 21.46 -24.91 -2.52
CA ALA A 321 22.21 -24.27 -3.61
C ALA A 321 21.31 -23.28 -4.37
N PRO A 322 21.86 -22.18 -4.93
CA PRO A 322 21.06 -21.19 -5.66
C PRO A 322 20.20 -21.76 -6.79
N GLU A 323 20.70 -22.79 -7.47
CA GLU A 323 20.06 -23.45 -8.61
C GLU A 323 19.05 -24.54 -8.19
N LYS A 324 18.99 -24.89 -6.90
CA LYS A 324 18.09 -25.93 -6.41
C LYS A 324 16.67 -25.38 -6.29
N GLU A 325 15.75 -25.96 -7.04
CA GLU A 325 14.34 -25.60 -6.99
C GLU A 325 13.62 -26.23 -5.80
N VAL A 326 12.86 -25.41 -5.06
CA VAL A 326 11.99 -25.85 -3.96
C VAL A 326 10.63 -25.20 -4.17
N TYR A 327 9.62 -25.98 -4.53
CA TYR A 327 8.34 -25.50 -5.05
C TYR A 327 7.71 -24.38 -4.20
N LEU A 328 7.54 -24.60 -2.90
CA LEU A 328 6.92 -23.62 -1.98
C LEU A 328 7.74 -22.33 -1.86
N GLU A 329 9.06 -22.45 -1.67
CA GLU A 329 9.97 -21.30 -1.64
C GLU A 329 9.92 -20.52 -2.97
N ASN A 330 9.81 -21.23 -4.09
CA ASN A 330 9.88 -20.66 -5.43
C ASN A 330 8.63 -19.89 -5.81
N ILE A 331 7.44 -20.35 -5.41
CA ILE A 331 6.19 -19.57 -5.54
C ILE A 331 6.35 -18.24 -4.82
N GLN A 332 6.78 -18.28 -3.55
CA GLN A 332 6.93 -17.07 -2.76
C GLN A 332 8.03 -16.15 -3.32
N ALA A 333 9.15 -16.73 -3.74
CA ALA A 333 10.25 -15.98 -4.34
C ALA A 333 9.81 -15.32 -5.65
N SER A 334 9.01 -15.99 -6.48
CA SER A 334 8.46 -15.46 -7.72
C SER A 334 7.54 -14.27 -7.46
N ILE A 335 6.60 -14.40 -6.52
CA ILE A 335 5.70 -13.30 -6.14
C ILE A 335 6.51 -12.08 -5.67
N GLY A 336 7.53 -12.29 -4.83
CA GLY A 336 8.43 -11.23 -4.41
C GLY A 336 9.20 -10.60 -5.56
N LYS A 337 9.85 -11.42 -6.41
CA LYS A 337 10.65 -10.91 -7.53
C LYS A 337 9.82 -10.11 -8.53
N LEU A 338 8.63 -10.60 -8.89
CA LEU A 338 7.72 -9.93 -9.81
C LEU A 338 7.22 -8.59 -9.25
N HIS A 339 6.82 -8.55 -7.99
CA HIS A 339 6.30 -7.31 -7.38
C HIS A 339 7.38 -6.25 -7.19
N PHE A 340 8.56 -6.63 -6.70
CA PHE A 340 9.64 -5.67 -6.44
C PHE A 340 10.43 -5.28 -7.70
N GLY A 341 10.32 -6.04 -8.80
CA GLY A 341 10.92 -5.69 -10.10
C GLY A 341 12.46 -5.64 -10.10
N HIS A 342 13.12 -6.30 -9.14
CA HIS A 342 14.57 -6.17 -8.93
C HIS A 342 15.45 -7.00 -9.89
N TYR A 343 14.88 -7.67 -10.89
CA TYR A 343 15.57 -8.71 -11.65
C TYR A 343 16.08 -8.34 -13.05
N GLY A 344 15.75 -7.14 -13.54
CA GLY A 344 16.12 -6.68 -14.90
C GLY A 344 16.97 -5.42 -14.91
N GLY A 345 17.58 -5.08 -13.77
CA GLY A 345 18.40 -3.88 -13.62
C GLY A 345 17.63 -2.58 -13.89
N ILE A 346 18.36 -1.53 -14.28
CA ILE A 346 17.80 -0.19 -14.50
C ILE A 346 16.80 -0.14 -15.67
N GLY A 347 17.04 -0.91 -16.74
CA GLY A 347 16.16 -0.95 -17.91
C GLY A 347 14.76 -1.42 -17.54
N LEU A 348 14.66 -2.51 -16.77
CA LEU A 348 13.36 -3.00 -16.29
C LEU A 348 12.68 -2.01 -15.35
N LYS A 349 13.44 -1.37 -14.44
CA LYS A 349 12.90 -0.31 -13.56
C LYS A 349 12.26 0.81 -14.37
N ILE A 350 12.91 1.27 -15.45
CA ILE A 350 12.38 2.30 -16.35
C ILE A 350 11.10 1.82 -17.05
N ILE A 351 11.09 0.60 -17.59
CA ILE A 351 9.89 0.03 -18.23
C ILE A 351 8.73 -0.04 -17.23
N TYR A 352 8.98 -0.55 -16.03
CA TYR A 352 7.96 -0.68 -14.99
C TYR A 352 7.47 0.68 -14.48
N PHE A 353 8.36 1.66 -14.38
CA PHE A 353 8.01 3.05 -14.09
C PHE A 353 7.06 3.62 -15.15
N ILE A 354 7.37 3.44 -16.44
CA ILE A 354 6.51 3.89 -17.55
C ILE A 354 5.15 3.17 -17.51
N LEU A 355 5.12 1.85 -17.30
CA LEU A 355 3.89 1.07 -17.20
C LEU A 355 3.03 1.45 -15.98
N ALA A 356 3.67 1.83 -14.86
CA ALA A 356 2.98 2.38 -13.69
C ALA A 356 2.33 3.74 -14.03
N LEU A 357 3.04 4.64 -14.72
CA LEU A 357 2.48 5.92 -15.18
C LEU A 357 1.36 5.74 -16.22
N ILE A 358 1.49 4.76 -17.12
CA ILE A 358 0.42 4.36 -18.04
C ILE A 358 -0.80 3.89 -17.24
N THR A 359 -0.61 3.13 -16.17
CA THR A 359 -1.72 2.69 -15.30
C THR A 359 -2.37 3.88 -14.59
N CYS A 360 -1.59 4.84 -14.07
CA CYS A 360 -2.11 6.11 -13.56
C CYS A 360 -2.95 6.86 -14.63
N PHE A 361 -2.50 6.88 -15.88
CA PHE A 361 -3.24 7.47 -17.00
C PHE A 361 -4.55 6.73 -17.29
N VAL A 362 -4.55 5.39 -17.30
CA VAL A 362 -5.76 4.57 -17.47
C VAL A 362 -6.78 4.87 -16.35
N ILE A 363 -6.33 5.01 -15.11
CA ILE A 363 -7.19 5.37 -13.97
C ILE A 363 -7.82 6.75 -14.17
N ILE A 364 -7.02 7.77 -14.48
CA ILE A 364 -7.50 9.14 -14.71
C ILE A 364 -8.48 9.19 -15.88
N THR A 365 -8.15 8.55 -16.99
CA THR A 365 -9.03 8.51 -18.18
C THR A 365 -10.34 7.79 -17.89
N GLY A 366 -10.33 6.72 -17.08
CA GLY A 366 -11.56 6.06 -16.62
C GLY A 366 -12.50 7.01 -15.86
N VAL A 367 -11.95 7.83 -14.95
CA VAL A 367 -12.72 8.87 -14.23
C VAL A 367 -13.24 9.93 -15.20
N LEU A 368 -12.44 10.39 -16.16
CA LEU A 368 -12.85 11.38 -17.15
C LEU A 368 -13.96 10.86 -18.08
N ILE A 369 -13.88 9.60 -18.52
CA ILE A 369 -14.92 8.93 -19.31
C ILE A 369 -16.20 8.80 -18.48
N TRP A 370 -16.08 8.45 -17.20
CA TRP A 370 -17.22 8.37 -16.29
C TRP A 370 -17.93 9.72 -16.12
N LEU A 371 -17.17 10.81 -16.01
CA LEU A 371 -17.68 12.18 -15.96
C LEU A 371 -18.40 12.56 -17.26
N GLU A 372 -17.75 12.34 -18.41
CA GLU A 372 -18.30 12.68 -19.73
C GLU A 372 -19.59 11.92 -20.03
N ALA A 373 -19.63 10.61 -19.71
CA ALA A 373 -20.81 9.78 -19.89
C ALA A 373 -22.01 10.25 -19.06
N ARG A 374 -21.75 10.89 -17.90
CA ARG A 374 -22.76 11.32 -16.93
C ARG A 374 -23.10 12.81 -17.01
N ASN A 375 -22.46 13.56 -17.89
CA ASN A 375 -22.72 14.98 -18.09
C ASN A 375 -23.53 15.28 -19.36
N LYS A 376 -24.69 14.60 -19.48
CA LYS A 376 -25.66 14.76 -20.58
C LYS A 376 -26.89 15.52 -20.10
N LYS A 377 -27.56 16.29 -20.99
CA LYS A 377 -28.81 17.00 -20.66
C LYS A 377 -29.94 16.07 -20.20
N SER A 378 -29.93 14.81 -20.62
CA SER A 378 -30.90 13.78 -20.20
C SER A 378 -30.72 13.29 -18.76
N ILE A 379 -29.59 13.59 -18.12
CA ILE A 379 -29.32 13.18 -16.73
C ILE A 379 -29.73 14.31 -15.79
N PRO A 380 -30.45 14.01 -14.68
CA PRO A 380 -30.84 15.00 -13.68
C PRO A 380 -29.69 15.89 -13.21
N LEU A 381 -29.98 17.18 -13.02
CA LEU A 381 -28.96 18.16 -12.60
C LEU A 381 -28.31 17.77 -11.26
N SER A 382 -29.07 17.20 -10.32
CA SER A 382 -28.57 16.71 -9.03
C SER A 382 -27.45 15.68 -9.20
N LYS A 383 -27.65 14.70 -10.08
CA LYS A 383 -26.66 13.66 -10.41
C LYS A 383 -25.45 14.25 -11.13
N ARG A 384 -25.66 15.16 -12.09
CA ARG A 384 -24.56 15.86 -12.79
C ARG A 384 -23.69 16.67 -11.83
N LEU A 385 -24.32 17.40 -10.90
CA LEU A 385 -23.62 18.16 -9.85
C LEU A 385 -22.78 17.24 -8.96
N TYR A 386 -23.37 16.13 -8.49
CA TYR A 386 -22.64 15.14 -7.69
C TYR A 386 -21.44 14.58 -8.46
N THR A 387 -21.66 14.11 -9.69
CA THR A 387 -20.60 13.53 -10.52
C THR A 387 -19.48 14.52 -10.78
N ASN A 388 -19.78 15.77 -11.14
CA ASN A 388 -18.75 16.81 -11.31
C ASN A 388 -18.04 17.14 -10.00
N LYS A 389 -18.78 17.20 -8.89
CA LYS A 389 -18.20 17.40 -7.55
C LYS A 389 -17.15 16.33 -7.26
N VAL A 390 -17.50 15.05 -7.43
CA VAL A 390 -16.60 13.92 -7.19
C VAL A 390 -15.42 13.96 -8.16
N GLY A 391 -15.69 14.17 -9.45
CA GLY A 391 -14.66 14.26 -10.49
C GLY A 391 -13.59 15.30 -10.19
N HIS A 392 -13.99 16.52 -9.84
CA HIS A 392 -13.02 17.57 -9.49
C HIS A 392 -12.21 17.24 -8.22
N ILE A 393 -12.81 16.57 -7.22
CA ILE A 393 -12.06 16.11 -6.03
C ILE A 393 -11.03 15.07 -6.45
N TYR A 394 -11.43 14.08 -7.23
CA TYR A 394 -10.55 13.00 -7.68
C TYR A 394 -9.37 13.55 -8.48
N MET A 395 -9.65 14.43 -9.45
CA MET A 395 -8.61 15.07 -10.25
C MET A 395 -7.66 15.92 -9.39
N ALA A 396 -8.18 16.66 -8.40
CA ALA A 396 -7.36 17.45 -7.48
C ALA A 396 -6.44 16.57 -6.62
N ILE A 397 -6.96 15.46 -6.06
CA ILE A 397 -6.18 14.52 -5.25
C ILE A 397 -5.09 13.86 -6.08
N CYS A 398 -5.45 13.26 -7.21
CA CYS A 398 -4.51 12.48 -8.01
C CYS A 398 -3.45 13.36 -8.69
N LEU A 399 -3.86 14.42 -9.39
CA LEU A 399 -2.91 15.21 -10.18
C LEU A 399 -1.99 16.10 -9.34
N SER A 400 -2.38 16.47 -8.11
CA SER A 400 -1.51 17.23 -7.21
C SER A 400 -0.34 16.41 -6.66
N LEU A 401 -0.39 15.07 -6.71
CA LEU A 401 0.72 14.24 -6.23
C LEU A 401 2.02 14.53 -7.00
N PHE A 402 1.95 14.82 -8.29
CA PHE A 402 3.14 15.12 -9.08
C PHE A 402 3.92 16.35 -8.57
N PRO A 403 3.32 17.55 -8.48
CA PRO A 403 4.01 18.70 -7.89
C PRO A 403 4.34 18.53 -6.41
N VAL A 404 3.52 17.83 -5.63
CA VAL A 404 3.78 17.64 -4.19
C VAL A 404 4.97 16.71 -3.94
N ILE A 405 5.11 15.62 -4.71
CA ILE A 405 6.31 14.80 -4.66
C ILE A 405 7.52 15.63 -5.08
N ALA A 406 7.44 16.40 -6.18
CA ALA A 406 8.55 17.27 -6.61
C ALA A 406 8.97 18.25 -5.50
N LEU A 407 8.00 18.89 -4.85
CA LEU A 407 8.22 19.78 -3.72
C LEU A 407 8.85 19.05 -2.52
N SER A 408 8.47 17.79 -2.28
CA SER A 408 9.04 16.98 -1.20
C SER A 408 10.50 16.62 -1.43
N PHE A 409 10.92 16.39 -2.68
CA PHE A 409 12.34 16.23 -3.03
C PHE A 409 13.15 17.49 -2.69
N ILE A 410 12.61 18.67 -3.04
CA ILE A 410 13.22 19.95 -2.69
C ILE A 410 13.33 20.11 -1.17
N PHE A 411 12.24 19.83 -0.45
CA PHE A 411 12.19 19.93 1.01
C PHE A 411 13.24 19.06 1.70
N VAL A 412 13.31 17.76 1.39
CA VAL A 412 14.25 16.85 2.07
C VAL A 412 15.71 17.18 1.76
N LYS A 413 15.97 17.81 0.62
CA LYS A 413 17.30 18.25 0.22
C LYS A 413 17.74 19.50 0.99
N LEU A 414 16.79 20.39 1.29
CA LEU A 414 17.03 21.61 2.06
C LEU A 414 16.91 21.40 3.58
N LEU A 415 16.43 20.22 4.02
CA LEU A 415 16.23 19.92 5.45
C LEU A 415 17.57 19.91 6.20
N PRO A 416 17.79 20.81 7.18
CA PRO A 416 19.04 20.86 7.92
C PRO A 416 19.29 19.59 8.73
N GLN A 417 20.58 19.20 8.86
CA GLN A 417 20.98 18.00 9.60
C GLN A 417 20.60 18.04 11.09
N ALA A 418 20.44 19.24 11.67
CA ALA A 418 20.00 19.43 13.05
C ALA A 418 18.63 18.79 13.36
N TYR A 419 17.79 18.57 12.34
CA TYR A 419 16.46 17.99 12.50
C TYR A 419 16.40 16.49 12.16
N ASN A 420 17.54 15.79 12.12
CA ASN A 420 17.56 14.38 11.77
C ASN A 420 16.70 13.50 12.72
N ASN A 421 16.65 13.82 14.01
CA ASN A 421 15.84 13.06 14.98
C ASN A 421 14.33 13.12 14.68
N ASP A 422 13.85 14.25 14.14
CA ASP A 422 12.45 14.48 13.78
C ASP A 422 12.16 14.29 12.29
N ARG A 423 13.15 13.84 11.51
CA ARG A 423 13.10 13.76 10.04
C ARG A 423 11.86 13.05 9.52
N LYS A 424 11.52 11.90 10.13
CA LYS A 424 10.30 11.15 9.78
C LYS A 424 9.04 12.01 9.92
N SER A 425 8.86 12.63 11.08
CA SER A 425 7.66 13.45 11.37
C SER A 425 7.59 14.66 10.46
N LEU A 426 8.72 15.32 10.21
CA LEU A 426 8.80 16.48 9.31
C LEU A 426 8.44 16.12 7.86
N ILE A 427 8.92 14.99 7.33
CA ILE A 427 8.54 14.51 6.00
C ILE A 427 7.03 14.25 5.93
N TYR A 428 6.44 13.62 6.96
CA TYR A 428 5.01 13.35 7.02
C TYR A 428 4.19 14.63 7.00
N TYR A 429 4.47 15.55 7.93
CA TYR A 429 3.73 16.81 8.03
C TYR A 429 3.87 17.64 6.75
N PHE A 430 5.10 17.80 6.25
CA PHE A 430 5.33 18.56 5.03
C PHE A 430 4.56 17.98 3.85
N PHE A 431 4.64 16.67 3.62
CA PHE A 431 3.95 16.02 2.51
C PHE A 431 2.43 16.15 2.64
N PHE A 432 1.83 15.76 3.76
CA PHE A 432 0.36 15.75 3.88
C PHE A 432 -0.24 17.14 3.95
N ILE A 433 0.43 18.11 4.58
CA ILE A 433 -0.04 19.50 4.61
C ILE A 433 0.04 20.12 3.21
N SER A 434 1.18 19.99 2.52
CA SER A 434 1.32 20.52 1.15
C SER A 434 0.35 19.85 0.19
N TRP A 435 0.11 18.53 0.33
CA TRP A 435 -0.88 17.82 -0.46
C TRP A 435 -2.30 18.30 -0.18
N LEU A 436 -2.67 18.46 1.09
CA LEU A 436 -3.99 18.96 1.48
C LEU A 436 -4.22 20.38 0.94
N ILE A 437 -3.24 21.28 1.06
CA ILE A 437 -3.30 22.63 0.51
C ILE A 437 -3.49 22.58 -1.01
N ALA A 438 -2.70 21.76 -1.72
CA ALA A 438 -2.82 21.61 -3.17
C ALA A 438 -4.20 21.07 -3.58
N ILE A 439 -4.73 20.09 -2.85
CA ILE A 439 -6.09 19.55 -3.06
C ILE A 439 -7.12 20.65 -2.89
N ILE A 440 -7.06 21.41 -1.80
CA ILE A 440 -8.01 22.48 -1.50
C ILE A 440 -7.97 23.55 -2.60
N ILE A 441 -6.79 24.04 -2.98
CA ILE A 441 -6.62 25.04 -4.04
C ILE A 441 -7.20 24.53 -5.36
N LEU A 442 -6.77 23.35 -5.83
CA LEU A 442 -7.21 22.79 -7.11
C LEU A 442 -8.69 22.42 -7.12
N ARG A 443 -9.25 22.07 -5.95
CA ARG A 443 -10.68 21.82 -5.77
C ARG A 443 -11.52 23.06 -6.06
N TYR A 444 -11.05 24.25 -5.68
CA TYR A 444 -11.76 25.51 -5.97
C TYR A 444 -11.65 25.96 -7.43
N VAL A 445 -10.65 25.49 -8.18
CA VAL A 445 -10.52 25.76 -9.63
C VAL A 445 -11.71 25.22 -10.42
N ARG A 446 -12.31 24.08 -9.99
CA ARG A 446 -13.50 23.45 -10.61
C ARG A 446 -13.42 23.29 -12.14
N ASN A 447 -12.22 23.08 -12.66
CA ASN A 447 -11.99 22.94 -14.10
C ASN A 447 -10.84 21.95 -14.33
N ASN A 448 -11.16 20.76 -14.84
CA ASN A 448 -10.18 19.69 -15.04
C ASN A 448 -9.06 20.06 -16.02
N TYR A 449 -9.34 20.89 -17.03
CA TYR A 449 -8.31 21.38 -17.95
C TYR A 449 -7.31 22.27 -17.21
N LYS A 450 -7.80 23.25 -16.43
CA LYS A 450 -6.94 24.13 -15.63
C LYS A 450 -6.19 23.34 -14.56
N THR A 451 -6.87 22.44 -13.83
CA THR A 451 -6.23 21.57 -12.84
C THR A 451 -5.07 20.80 -13.45
N ASN A 452 -5.28 20.12 -14.59
CA ASN A 452 -4.22 19.37 -15.26
C ASN A 452 -3.07 20.28 -15.75
N LYS A 453 -3.41 21.42 -16.35
CA LYS A 453 -2.40 22.36 -16.84
C LYS A 453 -1.56 22.95 -15.70
N TYR A 454 -2.19 23.31 -14.58
CA TYR A 454 -1.50 23.86 -13.41
C TYR A 454 -0.60 22.83 -12.77
N THR A 455 -1.05 21.58 -12.57
CA THR A 455 -0.21 20.54 -11.97
C THR A 455 0.95 20.13 -12.86
N LEU A 456 0.79 20.15 -14.20
CA LEU A 456 1.89 19.91 -15.14
C LEU A 456 2.92 21.06 -15.09
N TRP A 457 2.47 22.32 -15.06
CA TRP A 457 3.38 23.46 -14.93
C TRP A 457 4.11 23.46 -13.59
N THR A 458 3.39 23.38 -12.48
CA THR A 458 4.02 23.42 -11.16
C THR A 458 4.93 22.23 -10.93
N GLY A 459 4.50 21.02 -11.32
CA GLY A 459 5.34 19.82 -11.19
C GLY A 459 6.54 19.85 -12.14
N GLY A 460 6.40 20.43 -13.33
CA GLY A 460 7.52 20.64 -14.25
C GLY A 460 8.54 21.64 -13.74
N ILE A 461 8.10 22.81 -13.26
CA ILE A 461 8.99 23.84 -12.71
C ILE A 461 9.71 23.32 -11.47
N LEU A 462 8.96 22.76 -10.50
CA LEU A 462 9.54 22.16 -9.30
C LEU A 462 10.48 21.00 -9.66
N GLY A 463 10.11 20.17 -10.64
CA GLY A 463 10.93 19.07 -11.11
C GLY A 463 12.29 19.51 -11.68
N LEU A 464 12.34 20.61 -12.44
CA LEU A 464 13.61 21.18 -12.94
C LEU A 464 14.47 21.77 -11.81
N LEU A 465 13.86 22.23 -10.73
CA LEU A 465 14.59 22.77 -9.57
C LEU A 465 15.32 21.69 -8.76
N ILE A 466 14.85 20.43 -8.79
CA ILE A 466 15.44 19.32 -8.02
C ILE A 466 16.94 19.12 -8.31
N PRO A 467 17.39 18.91 -9.57
CA PRO A 467 18.81 18.75 -9.87
C PRO A 467 19.62 20.04 -9.61
N ILE A 468 19.00 21.21 -9.78
CA ILE A 468 19.65 22.50 -9.52
C ILE A 468 19.94 22.64 -8.01
N ILE A 469 18.96 22.36 -7.17
CA ILE A 469 19.10 22.41 -5.70
C ILE A 469 20.07 21.31 -5.23
N ASN A 470 20.06 20.13 -5.83
CA ASN A 470 21.05 19.09 -5.54
C ASN A 470 22.49 19.59 -5.80
N GLY A 471 22.69 20.23 -6.96
CA GLY A 471 23.95 20.86 -7.34
C GLY A 471 24.42 21.93 -6.36
N PHE A 472 23.54 22.83 -5.93
CA PHE A 472 23.89 23.89 -4.97
C PHE A 472 24.15 23.37 -3.55
N VAL A 473 23.30 22.46 -3.04
CA VAL A 473 23.37 22.00 -1.65
C VAL A 473 24.52 21.01 -1.44
N THR A 474 24.75 20.10 -2.39
CA THR A 474 25.71 19.00 -2.19
C THR A 474 26.89 19.01 -3.16
N ASN A 475 26.97 20.02 -4.04
CA ASN A 475 27.97 20.10 -5.11
C ASN A 475 27.93 18.91 -6.09
N ASN A 476 26.85 18.12 -6.06
CA ASN A 476 26.63 16.96 -6.92
C ASN A 476 25.93 17.35 -8.22
N TRP A 477 26.61 18.17 -9.02
CA TRP A 477 26.15 18.46 -10.38
C TRP A 477 26.18 17.21 -11.26
N ILE A 478 25.30 17.15 -12.26
CA ILE A 478 25.12 16.00 -13.17
C ILE A 478 26.44 15.55 -13.80
N TRP A 479 27.29 16.48 -14.24
CA TRP A 479 28.60 16.15 -14.82
C TRP A 479 29.60 15.61 -13.79
N LYS A 480 29.51 16.05 -12.52
CA LYS A 480 30.36 15.55 -11.42
C LYS A 480 29.94 14.15 -11.01
N THR A 481 28.64 13.89 -10.84
CA THR A 481 28.11 12.57 -10.48
C THR A 481 28.37 11.55 -11.59
N TYR A 482 28.29 11.95 -12.87
CA TYR A 482 28.69 11.12 -13.99
C TYR A 482 30.19 10.77 -13.95
N LYS A 483 31.08 11.78 -13.84
CA LYS A 483 32.53 11.56 -13.78
C LYS A 483 32.95 10.67 -12.60
N ALA A 484 32.26 10.80 -11.46
CA ALA A 484 32.49 10.00 -10.26
C ALA A 484 31.76 8.64 -10.23
N GLN A 485 31.10 8.24 -11.33
CA GLN A 485 30.33 7.00 -11.45
C GLN A 485 29.23 6.83 -10.38
N GLN A 486 28.68 7.93 -9.88
CA GLN A 486 27.59 7.95 -8.89
C GLN A 486 26.23 7.84 -9.61
N TYR A 487 26.01 6.72 -10.30
CA TYR A 487 24.84 6.51 -11.16
C TYR A 487 23.51 6.55 -10.41
N ASP A 488 23.49 6.21 -9.12
CA ASP A 488 22.26 6.27 -8.31
C ASP A 488 21.74 7.72 -8.20
N ILE A 489 22.62 8.68 -7.90
CA ILE A 489 22.28 10.11 -7.80
C ILE A 489 21.93 10.67 -9.18
N LEU A 490 22.76 10.36 -10.18
CA LEU A 490 22.55 10.79 -11.56
C LEU A 490 21.19 10.37 -12.10
N THR A 491 20.76 9.13 -11.79
CA THR A 491 19.48 8.57 -12.24
C THR A 491 18.30 9.41 -11.79
N ILE A 492 18.30 9.89 -10.54
CA ILE A 492 17.22 10.72 -9.99
C ILE A 492 17.18 12.10 -10.65
N ASP A 493 18.34 12.73 -10.85
CA ASP A 493 18.42 14.03 -11.53
C ASP A 493 17.91 13.94 -12.98
N LEU A 494 18.34 12.92 -13.72
CA LEU A 494 17.88 12.67 -15.10
C LEU A 494 16.40 12.33 -15.17
N LEU A 495 15.89 11.53 -14.22
CA LEU A 495 14.47 11.19 -14.13
C LEU A 495 13.62 12.45 -13.97
N TRP A 496 13.99 13.35 -13.06
CA TRP A 496 13.26 14.58 -12.82
C TRP A 496 13.33 15.57 -13.99
N ILE A 497 14.48 15.69 -14.64
CA ILE A 497 14.60 16.47 -15.88
C ILE A 497 13.65 15.92 -16.95
N PHE A 498 13.66 14.62 -17.18
CA PHE A 498 12.81 13.98 -18.18
C PHE A 498 11.32 14.18 -17.88
N LEU A 499 10.89 13.93 -16.63
CA LEU A 499 9.51 14.12 -16.19
C LEU A 499 9.08 15.58 -16.33
N ALA A 500 9.94 16.50 -15.92
CA ALA A 500 9.64 17.92 -15.94
C ALA A 500 9.54 18.49 -17.35
N ILE A 501 10.51 18.19 -18.22
CA ILE A 501 10.47 18.60 -19.63
C ILE A 501 9.23 18.03 -20.30
N THR A 502 8.94 16.75 -20.10
CA THR A 502 7.75 16.09 -20.65
C THR A 502 6.48 16.80 -20.16
N ALA A 503 6.37 17.07 -18.86
CA ALA A 503 5.22 17.77 -18.28
C ALA A 503 5.04 19.18 -18.88
N ILE A 504 6.11 19.96 -19.01
CA ILE A 504 6.08 21.30 -19.60
C ILE A 504 5.68 21.24 -21.08
N ILE A 505 6.25 20.31 -21.86
CA ILE A 505 5.87 20.11 -23.26
C ILE A 505 4.37 19.83 -23.38
N PHE A 506 3.82 18.94 -22.54
CA PHE A 506 2.38 18.69 -22.53
C PHE A 506 1.57 19.90 -22.06
N ALA A 507 2.04 20.64 -21.05
CA ALA A 507 1.39 21.85 -20.55
C ALA A 507 1.29 22.96 -21.62
N VAL A 508 2.32 23.11 -22.45
CA VAL A 508 2.36 24.04 -23.59
C VAL A 508 1.46 23.56 -24.73
N LYS A 509 1.48 22.27 -25.05
CA LYS A 509 0.66 21.68 -26.13
C LYS A 509 -0.84 21.61 -25.79
N LEU A 510 -1.21 21.69 -24.51
CA LEU A 510 -2.60 21.73 -24.05
C LEU A 510 -3.30 23.04 -24.47
N LYS A 511 -3.96 23.05 -25.64
CA LYS A 511 -4.69 24.22 -26.19
C LYS A 511 -6.12 24.36 -25.60
N PRO A 512 -6.65 25.59 -25.41
CA PRO A 512 -8.01 25.83 -24.92
C PRO A 512 -9.11 25.24 -25.80
N ALA A 513 -8.93 25.18 -27.12
CA ALA A 513 -9.87 24.57 -28.06
C ALA A 513 -10.19 23.08 -27.76
N ILE A 514 -9.34 22.40 -26.98
CA ILE A 514 -9.60 21.04 -26.48
C ILE A 514 -10.70 21.06 -25.39
N GLN A 515 -10.77 22.12 -24.58
CA GLN A 515 -11.78 22.31 -23.53
C GLN A 515 -13.19 22.44 -24.13
N GLU A 516 -13.36 23.21 -25.20
CA GLU A 516 -14.65 23.43 -25.88
C GLU A 516 -15.30 22.14 -26.40
N LYS A 517 -14.49 21.09 -26.61
CA LYS A 517 -14.97 19.79 -27.08
C LYS A 517 -15.54 18.90 -25.98
N SER A 518 -15.22 19.17 -24.71
CA SER A 518 -15.71 18.42 -23.53
C SER A 518 -17.21 18.61 -23.30
N SER A 519 -17.92 17.59 -22.82
CA SER A 519 -19.31 17.76 -22.34
C SER A 519 -19.43 18.85 -21.28
N LEU A 520 -18.40 19.06 -20.44
CA LEU A 520 -18.42 20.06 -19.37
C LEU A 520 -18.48 21.48 -19.94
N ALA A 521 -17.85 21.71 -21.09
CA ALA A 521 -17.96 22.97 -21.81
C ALA A 521 -19.27 23.06 -22.60
N LYS A 522 -19.77 21.95 -23.16
CA LYS A 522 -21.02 21.93 -23.96
C LYS A 522 -22.28 22.05 -23.13
N ASN A 523 -22.26 21.52 -21.91
CA ASN A 523 -23.35 21.58 -20.96
C ASN A 523 -22.80 22.15 -19.64
N PRO A 524 -22.40 23.43 -19.60
CA PRO A 524 -21.84 24.03 -18.40
C PRO A 524 -22.88 24.03 -17.29
N ILE A 525 -22.41 23.84 -16.05
CA ILE A 525 -23.23 24.02 -14.87
C ILE A 525 -22.97 25.43 -14.37
N ASN A 526 -23.97 26.32 -14.44
CA ASN A 526 -23.89 27.62 -13.82
C ASN A 526 -24.04 27.46 -12.31
N TYR A 527 -22.92 27.60 -11.57
CA TYR A 527 -22.91 27.43 -10.12
C TYR A 527 -23.62 28.58 -9.38
N ASN A 528 -23.74 29.76 -10.00
CA ASN A 528 -24.37 30.93 -9.39
C ASN A 528 -25.90 30.81 -9.38
N GLU A 529 -26.46 30.07 -10.34
CA GLU A 529 -27.91 29.87 -10.49
C GLU A 529 -28.42 28.56 -9.87
N ILE A 530 -27.61 27.85 -9.07
CA ILE A 530 -27.97 26.52 -8.55
C ILE A 530 -29.32 26.51 -7.81
N LYS A 531 -29.66 27.57 -7.07
CA LYS A 531 -30.98 27.66 -6.39
C LYS A 531 -32.12 27.74 -7.41
N ALA A 532 -31.98 28.56 -8.46
CA ALA A 532 -32.97 28.70 -9.53
C ALA A 532 -33.08 27.44 -10.39
N LEU A 533 -31.94 26.84 -10.76
CA LEU A 533 -31.86 25.61 -11.55
C LEU A 533 -32.36 24.37 -10.80
N LYS A 534 -32.16 24.32 -9.47
CA LYS A 534 -32.82 23.31 -8.63
C LYS A 534 -34.32 23.52 -8.61
N LYS A 535 -34.81 24.75 -8.50
CA LYS A 535 -36.26 25.06 -8.52
C LYS A 535 -36.89 24.69 -9.87
N GLN A 536 -36.27 25.06 -11.00
CA GLN A 536 -36.73 24.67 -12.35
C GLN A 536 -36.66 23.16 -12.60
N ASN A 537 -35.61 22.46 -12.16
CA ASN A 537 -35.55 21.01 -12.28
C ASN A 537 -36.48 20.30 -11.31
N ILE A 538 -36.76 20.85 -10.13
CA ILE A 538 -37.80 20.33 -9.23
C ILE A 538 -39.16 20.49 -9.90
N ILE A 539 -39.45 21.59 -10.59
CA ILE A 539 -40.70 21.77 -11.35
C ILE A 539 -40.77 20.81 -12.55
N LYS A 540 -39.66 20.64 -13.31
CA LYS A 540 -39.57 19.67 -14.42
C LYS A 540 -39.63 18.22 -13.95
N GLU A 541 -38.96 17.88 -12.85
CA GLU A 541 -39.02 16.57 -12.22
C GLU A 541 -40.42 16.38 -11.63
N GLN A 542 -41.06 17.35 -10.96
CA GLN A 542 -42.45 17.25 -10.49
C GLN A 542 -43.44 17.02 -11.63
N ALA A 543 -43.23 17.65 -12.79
CA ALA A 543 -44.01 17.39 -14.01
C ALA A 543 -43.74 15.99 -14.62
N LEU A 544 -42.54 15.41 -14.45
CA LEU A 544 -42.19 14.05 -14.86
C LEU A 544 -42.49 12.98 -13.78
N VAL A 545 -42.59 13.38 -12.51
CA VAL A 545 -42.74 12.55 -11.31
C VAL A 545 -44.20 12.25 -11.01
N ALA A 546 -45.14 12.79 -11.80
CA ALA A 546 -46.46 12.18 -11.95
C ALA A 546 -46.37 10.68 -12.35
N HIS A 547 -45.21 10.18 -12.81
CA HIS A 547 -45.04 8.75 -13.08
C HIS A 547 -43.83 7.99 -12.52
N GLN A 548 -42.88 8.56 -11.75
CA GLN A 548 -41.83 7.72 -11.14
C GLN A 548 -40.98 8.43 -10.07
N ASN A 549 -41.06 7.95 -8.83
CA ASN A 549 -40.37 8.48 -7.66
C ASN A 549 -39.03 7.72 -7.45
N ASN A 550 -37.88 8.25 -7.89
CA ASN A 550 -36.64 7.45 -7.99
C ASN A 550 -35.31 8.14 -7.60
N ASN A 551 -35.34 9.18 -6.75
CA ASN A 551 -34.12 9.88 -6.29
C ASN A 551 -33.80 9.78 -4.78
N GLN A 552 -34.49 8.91 -4.03
CA GLN A 552 -34.01 8.48 -2.71
C GLN A 552 -33.28 7.13 -2.87
N LEU A 553 -32.10 6.98 -2.22
CA LEU A 553 -31.53 5.64 -2.03
C LEU A 553 -32.63 4.75 -1.43
N PRO A 554 -32.95 3.60 -2.04
CA PRO A 554 -33.96 2.71 -1.50
C PRO A 554 -33.66 2.44 -0.02
N MET A 555 -34.66 2.55 0.84
CA MET A 555 -34.47 2.47 2.30
C MET A 555 -33.69 1.21 2.71
N LYS A 556 -33.92 0.09 2.01
CA LYS A 556 -33.14 -1.14 2.13
C LYS A 556 -31.64 -0.95 1.89
N THR A 557 -31.24 -0.21 0.86
CA THR A 557 -29.82 0.05 0.55
C THR A 557 -29.13 0.83 1.66
N LYS A 558 -29.82 1.79 2.30
CA LYS A 558 -29.28 2.51 3.47
C LYS A 558 -29.06 1.57 4.64
N ILE A 559 -30.06 0.75 4.95
CA ILE A 559 -30.00 -0.24 6.04
C ILE A 559 -28.87 -1.24 5.81
N ILE A 560 -28.75 -1.79 4.59
CA ILE A 560 -27.66 -2.71 4.22
C ILE A 560 -26.30 -2.03 4.37
N SER A 561 -26.16 -0.78 3.92
CA SER A 561 -24.90 -0.05 4.03
C SER A 561 -24.49 0.17 5.49
N LEU A 562 -25.46 0.45 6.37
CA LEU A 562 -25.22 0.64 7.80
C LEU A 562 -24.89 -0.69 8.49
N TRP A 563 -25.56 -1.78 8.14
CA TRP A 563 -25.17 -3.13 8.60
C TRP A 563 -23.72 -3.45 8.20
N MET A 564 -23.37 -3.24 6.93
CA MET A 564 -22.01 -3.47 6.44
C MET A 564 -20.97 -2.59 7.15
N LEU A 565 -21.31 -1.34 7.45
CA LEU A 565 -20.40 -0.43 8.15
C LEU A 565 -20.13 -0.88 9.59
N ILE A 566 -21.12 -1.46 10.28
CA ILE A 566 -20.94 -2.08 11.60
C ILE A 566 -20.03 -3.31 11.51
N ILE A 567 -20.22 -4.14 10.50
CA ILE A 567 -19.37 -5.33 10.26
C ILE A 567 -17.92 -4.92 10.03
N PHE A 568 -17.69 -3.90 9.19
CA PHE A 568 -16.35 -3.35 9.03
C PHE A 568 -15.80 -2.79 10.33
N GLY A 569 -16.63 -2.09 11.12
CA GLY A 569 -16.27 -1.61 12.47
C GLY A 569 -15.77 -2.74 13.37
N TYR A 570 -16.48 -3.86 13.44
CA TYR A 570 -16.07 -5.04 14.21
C TYR A 570 -14.78 -5.68 13.68
N ILE A 571 -14.69 -5.88 12.36
CA ILE A 571 -13.46 -6.41 11.74
C ILE A 571 -12.27 -5.50 12.07
N PHE A 572 -12.41 -4.18 11.94
CA PHE A 572 -11.35 -3.24 12.27
C PHE A 572 -10.98 -3.29 13.75
N HIS A 573 -11.97 -3.23 14.65
CA HIS A 573 -11.75 -3.32 16.09
C HIS A 573 -11.03 -4.64 16.48
N HIS A 574 -11.41 -5.77 15.88
CA HIS A 574 -10.73 -7.04 16.10
C HIS A 574 -9.36 -7.14 15.44
N ILE A 575 -9.10 -6.49 14.31
CA ILE A 575 -7.74 -6.41 13.74
C ILE A 575 -6.80 -5.68 14.71
N TYR A 576 -7.28 -4.67 15.45
CA TYR A 576 -6.48 -4.07 16.53
C TYR A 576 -6.17 -5.09 17.64
N GLY A 577 -7.14 -5.93 18.03
CA GLY A 577 -6.92 -7.02 19.00
C GLY A 577 -6.11 -8.23 18.49
N LEU A 578 -6.19 -8.54 17.19
CA LEU A 578 -5.41 -9.60 16.54
C LEU A 578 -4.00 -9.12 16.23
N ALA A 579 -3.80 -7.82 15.99
CA ALA A 579 -2.46 -7.24 15.84
C ALA A 579 -1.67 -7.37 17.15
N THR A 580 -2.29 -7.24 18.32
CA THR A 580 -1.66 -7.53 19.61
C THR A 580 -1.25 -9.01 19.72
N VAL A 581 -2.14 -9.94 19.33
CA VAL A 581 -1.87 -11.39 19.34
C VAL A 581 -0.78 -11.83 18.32
N PHE A 582 -0.78 -11.28 17.10
CA PHE A 582 0.16 -11.67 16.03
C PHE A 582 1.49 -10.91 16.05
N PHE A 583 1.54 -9.71 16.63
CA PHE A 583 2.76 -8.89 16.71
C PHE A 583 3.36 -8.80 18.11
N ASN A 584 2.90 -9.67 19.03
CA ASN A 584 3.47 -9.84 20.37
C ASN A 584 3.46 -8.54 21.21
N GLN A 585 2.42 -7.72 21.03
CA GLN A 585 2.09 -6.67 22.01
C GLN A 585 0.97 -7.22 22.90
N THR A 586 1.24 -7.21 24.19
CA THR A 586 0.56 -7.98 25.23
C THR A 586 -0.92 -7.65 25.38
N VAL A 587 -1.79 -8.61 25.06
CA VAL A 587 -2.96 -8.94 25.89
C VAL A 587 -3.03 -10.47 25.96
N PHE A 588 -2.00 -11.10 26.52
CA PHE A 588 -2.11 -12.49 26.97
C PHE A 588 -2.55 -12.42 28.43
N ILE A 589 -3.78 -12.90 28.69
CA ILE A 589 -4.22 -13.19 30.05
C ILE A 589 -3.29 -14.30 30.58
N GLU A 590 -2.83 -14.18 31.82
CA GLU A 590 -1.94 -15.17 32.43
C GLU A 590 -2.61 -16.57 32.37
N GLY A 591 -1.97 -17.53 31.69
CA GLY A 591 -2.52 -18.87 31.43
C GLY A 591 -3.16 -19.11 30.05
N SER A 592 -3.18 -18.13 29.14
CA SER A 592 -3.69 -18.33 27.78
C SER A 592 -2.73 -19.15 26.90
N ASP A 593 -3.20 -20.26 26.32
CA ASP A 593 -2.47 -21.18 25.43
C ASP A 593 -2.54 -20.79 23.93
N GLY A 594 -3.16 -19.63 23.63
CA GLY A 594 -3.42 -19.18 22.26
C GLY A 594 -4.72 -19.73 21.66
N SER A 595 -5.46 -20.59 22.37
CA SER A 595 -6.82 -20.97 21.97
C SER A 595 -7.79 -19.82 22.24
N THR A 596 -8.68 -19.54 21.29
CA THR A 596 -9.78 -18.60 21.51
C THR A 596 -10.86 -19.35 22.31
N PRO A 597 -11.26 -18.88 23.50
CA PRO A 597 -12.21 -19.60 24.31
C PRO A 597 -13.57 -19.69 23.59
N PHE A 598 -14.29 -20.78 23.80
CA PHE A 598 -15.56 -21.05 23.11
C PHE A 598 -16.57 -19.91 23.22
N TRP A 599 -16.65 -19.24 24.38
CA TRP A 599 -17.53 -18.08 24.59
C TRP A 599 -17.20 -16.91 23.65
N ALA A 600 -15.93 -16.69 23.30
CA ALA A 600 -15.52 -15.64 22.38
C ALA A 600 -15.92 -15.99 20.92
N HIS A 601 -15.91 -17.28 20.56
CA HIS A 601 -16.47 -17.75 19.29
C HIS A 601 -17.98 -17.55 19.24
N GLN A 602 -18.70 -17.90 20.31
CA GLN A 602 -20.14 -17.65 20.41
C GLN A 602 -20.46 -16.17 20.27
N TRP A 603 -19.67 -15.31 20.91
CA TRP A 603 -19.81 -13.86 20.82
C TRP A 603 -19.62 -13.36 19.39
N ARG A 604 -18.59 -13.83 18.68
CA ARG A 604 -18.35 -13.45 17.27
C ARG A 604 -19.47 -13.91 16.35
N ILE A 605 -19.94 -15.15 16.51
CA ILE A 605 -21.06 -15.66 15.72
C ILE A 605 -22.32 -14.83 15.99
N LEU A 606 -22.59 -14.55 17.28
CA LEU A 606 -23.75 -13.80 17.70
C LEU A 606 -23.68 -12.33 17.28
N MET A 607 -22.56 -11.63 17.38
CA MET A 607 -22.49 -10.19 17.08
C MET A 607 -22.03 -9.89 15.66
N GLU A 608 -21.05 -10.60 15.10
CA GLU A 608 -20.58 -10.36 13.73
C GLU A 608 -21.43 -11.14 12.71
N GLY A 609 -21.60 -12.44 12.97
CA GLY A 609 -22.29 -13.36 12.06
C GLY A 609 -23.75 -12.98 11.85
N THR A 610 -24.47 -12.62 12.91
CA THR A 610 -25.86 -12.18 12.79
C THR A 610 -25.99 -10.83 12.08
N VAL A 611 -25.10 -9.87 12.32
CA VAL A 611 -25.12 -8.54 11.68
C VAL A 611 -24.90 -8.70 10.17
N PHE A 612 -23.99 -9.59 9.76
CA PHE A 612 -23.84 -9.98 8.36
C PHE A 612 -25.07 -10.69 7.79
N LEU A 613 -25.66 -11.62 8.56
CA LEU A 613 -26.89 -12.29 8.17
C LEU A 613 -28.04 -11.29 7.97
N PHE A 614 -28.22 -10.30 8.87
CA PHE A 614 -29.23 -9.25 8.72
C PHE A 614 -28.96 -8.36 7.51
N ALA A 615 -27.70 -8.06 7.19
CA ALA A 615 -27.34 -7.35 5.96
C ALA A 615 -27.81 -8.12 4.71
N LEU A 616 -27.53 -9.43 4.65
CA LEU A 616 -27.92 -10.30 3.54
C LEU A 616 -29.44 -10.48 3.47
N LEU A 617 -30.10 -10.78 4.58
CA LEU A 617 -31.54 -10.99 4.65
C LEU A 617 -32.31 -9.71 4.28
N THR A 618 -31.78 -8.52 4.56
CA THR A 618 -32.39 -7.25 4.15
C THR A 618 -32.49 -7.10 2.62
N ILE A 619 -31.62 -7.78 1.85
CA ILE A 619 -31.69 -7.81 0.39
C ILE A 619 -33.01 -8.44 -0.05
N GLN A 620 -33.34 -9.62 0.49
CA GLN A 620 -34.47 -10.42 0.01
C GLN A 620 -35.76 -10.22 0.80
N LEU A 621 -35.67 -10.02 2.11
CA LEU A 621 -36.85 -9.98 2.99
C LEU A 621 -37.39 -8.56 3.17
N SER A 622 -38.72 -8.43 3.17
CA SER A 622 -39.46 -7.20 3.51
C SER A 622 -40.69 -7.48 4.36
N LYS A 623 -40.85 -8.71 4.85
CA LYS A 623 -42.00 -9.13 5.67
C LYS A 623 -42.00 -8.39 7.02
N LYS A 624 -43.19 -8.14 7.57
CA LYS A 624 -43.39 -7.37 8.81
C LYS A 624 -42.60 -7.96 9.99
N TRP A 625 -42.60 -9.28 10.15
CA TRP A 625 -41.84 -9.97 11.21
C TRP A 625 -40.35 -9.66 11.11
N PHE A 626 -39.76 -9.78 9.92
CA PHE A 626 -38.32 -9.55 9.71
C PHE A 626 -37.93 -8.09 10.00
N LYS A 627 -38.76 -7.12 9.61
CA LYS A 627 -38.51 -5.70 9.92
C LYS A 627 -38.47 -5.45 11.44
N ILE A 628 -39.35 -6.11 12.20
CA ILE A 628 -39.39 -6.00 13.67
C ILE A 628 -38.17 -6.67 14.29
N THR A 629 -37.87 -7.92 13.90
CA THR A 629 -36.70 -8.65 14.39
C THR A 629 -35.40 -7.91 14.10
N SER A 630 -35.25 -7.36 12.88
CA SER A 630 -34.09 -6.57 12.49
C SER A 630 -33.95 -5.30 13.33
N LEU A 631 -35.06 -4.62 13.67
CA LEU A 631 -35.04 -3.45 14.55
C LEU A 631 -34.62 -3.82 15.97
N ILE A 632 -35.18 -4.89 16.55
CA ILE A 632 -34.81 -5.36 17.89
C ILE A 632 -33.31 -5.66 17.93
N TRP A 633 -32.82 -6.41 16.95
CA TRP A 633 -31.39 -6.74 16.87
C TRP A 633 -30.52 -5.50 16.69
N GLY A 634 -30.95 -4.55 15.83
CA GLY A 634 -30.25 -3.28 15.65
C GLY A 634 -30.16 -2.45 16.94
N VAL A 635 -31.17 -2.49 17.80
CA VAL A 635 -31.16 -1.83 19.12
C VAL A 635 -30.16 -2.50 20.06
N ILE A 636 -30.16 -3.85 20.13
CA ILE A 636 -29.20 -4.60 20.96
C ILE A 636 -27.76 -4.26 20.55
N VAL A 637 -27.48 -4.28 19.25
CA VAL A 637 -26.18 -3.92 18.68
C VAL A 637 -25.79 -2.47 19.01
N ALA A 638 -26.74 -1.52 18.92
CA ALA A 638 -26.48 -0.12 19.26
C ALA A 638 -26.17 0.08 20.75
N ILE A 639 -26.91 -0.58 21.64
CA ILE A 639 -26.65 -0.52 23.08
C ILE A 639 -25.27 -1.08 23.39
N PHE A 640 -24.94 -2.25 22.85
CA PHE A 640 -23.63 -2.87 23.02
C PHE A 640 -22.50 -1.94 22.55
N ASN A 641 -22.61 -1.36 21.35
CA ASN A 641 -21.57 -0.49 20.81
C ASN A 641 -21.41 0.80 21.62
N CYS A 642 -22.50 1.39 22.12
CA CYS A 642 -22.41 2.53 23.02
C CYS A 642 -21.74 2.17 24.35
N TYR A 643 -22.10 1.03 24.95
CA TYR A 643 -21.46 0.52 26.17
C TYR A 643 -19.96 0.29 25.96
N HIS A 644 -19.59 -0.36 24.85
CA HIS A 644 -18.20 -0.71 24.54
C HIS A 644 -17.33 0.52 24.30
N VAL A 645 -17.88 1.59 23.69
CA VAL A 645 -17.18 2.89 23.58
C VAL A 645 -16.87 3.47 24.96
N ILE A 646 -17.84 3.41 25.88
CA ILE A 646 -17.70 3.98 27.23
C ILE A 646 -16.68 3.16 28.03
N GLU A 647 -16.80 1.82 28.01
CA GLU A 647 -15.84 0.92 28.67
C GLU A 647 -14.42 1.17 28.17
N GLU A 648 -14.23 1.22 26.86
CA GLU A 648 -12.90 1.42 26.26
C GLU A 648 -12.33 2.81 26.58
N ALA A 649 -13.16 3.86 26.54
CA ALA A 649 -12.73 5.21 26.86
C ALA A 649 -12.32 5.37 28.34
N ILE A 650 -12.92 4.59 29.25
CA ILE A 650 -12.58 4.58 30.67
C ILE A 650 -11.35 3.70 30.93
N GLY A 651 -11.31 2.50 30.35
CA GLY A 651 -10.26 1.51 30.59
C GLY A 651 -8.93 1.80 29.89
N HIS A 652 -8.97 2.39 28.69
CA HIS A 652 -7.80 2.62 27.85
C HIS A 652 -7.85 4.01 27.16
N PRO A 653 -7.87 5.11 27.93
CA PRO A 653 -8.02 6.47 27.39
C PRO A 653 -6.94 6.86 26.37
N ASP A 654 -5.76 6.25 26.46
CA ASP A 654 -4.63 6.52 25.56
C ASP A 654 -4.79 5.85 24.18
N GLU A 655 -5.72 4.90 24.01
CA GLU A 655 -5.99 4.19 22.74
C GLU A 655 -6.97 4.97 21.84
N LEU A 656 -6.65 6.25 21.57
CA LEU A 656 -7.51 7.19 20.84
C LEU A 656 -8.03 6.64 19.49
N SER A 657 -7.22 5.89 18.75
CA SER A 657 -7.62 5.28 17.47
C SER A 657 -8.69 4.20 17.62
N LYS A 658 -8.61 3.40 18.69
CA LYS A 658 -9.57 2.34 18.99
C LYS A 658 -10.90 2.93 19.45
N ILE A 659 -10.84 3.91 20.34
CA ILE A 659 -12.00 4.68 20.81
C ILE A 659 -12.73 5.33 19.62
N TRP A 660 -11.98 5.92 18.68
CA TRP A 660 -12.58 6.56 17.51
C TRP A 660 -13.33 5.58 16.59
N ILE A 661 -12.79 4.38 16.37
CA ILE A 661 -13.45 3.33 15.56
C ILE A 661 -14.71 2.82 16.25
N LEU A 662 -14.64 2.60 17.56
CA LEU A 662 -15.82 2.20 18.34
C LEU A 662 -16.90 3.28 18.30
N LEU A 663 -16.51 4.56 18.40
CA LEU A 663 -17.44 5.68 18.31
C LEU A 663 -18.14 5.73 16.95
N LEU A 664 -17.40 5.56 15.85
CA LEU A 664 -17.99 5.46 14.52
C LEU A 664 -18.97 4.29 14.41
N THR A 665 -18.63 3.14 15.00
CA THR A 665 -19.47 1.94 15.00
C THR A 665 -20.76 2.18 15.78
N ALA A 666 -20.68 2.84 16.94
CA ALA A 666 -21.84 3.25 17.74
C ALA A 666 -22.75 4.23 16.98
N ILE A 667 -22.18 5.25 16.35
CA ILE A 667 -22.93 6.21 15.50
C ILE A 667 -23.65 5.46 14.36
N ALA A 668 -22.96 4.52 13.70
CA ALA A 668 -23.54 3.72 12.64
C ALA A 668 -24.72 2.87 13.13
N SER A 669 -24.61 2.26 14.32
CA SER A 669 -25.69 1.50 14.94
C SER A 669 -26.89 2.37 15.31
N ILE A 670 -26.68 3.58 15.81
CA ILE A 670 -27.77 4.54 16.08
C ILE A 670 -28.49 4.92 14.79
N LEU A 671 -27.73 5.26 13.74
CA LEU A 671 -28.30 5.56 12.42
C LEU A 671 -29.06 4.37 11.85
N LEU A 672 -28.55 3.15 12.05
CA LEU A 672 -29.22 1.92 11.64
C LEU A 672 -30.57 1.77 12.32
N VAL A 673 -30.65 1.95 13.64
CA VAL A 673 -31.91 1.88 14.41
C VAL A 673 -32.93 2.89 13.89
N ILE A 674 -32.50 4.13 13.62
CA ILE A 674 -33.38 5.17 13.05
C ILE A 674 -33.95 4.72 11.71
N ASN A 675 -33.11 4.20 10.81
CA ASN A 675 -33.54 3.77 9.48
C ASN A 675 -34.42 2.49 9.54
N LEU A 676 -34.11 1.55 10.43
CA LEU A 676 -34.93 0.34 10.65
C LEU A 676 -36.31 0.70 11.21
N ASN A 677 -36.39 1.66 12.13
CA ASN A 677 -37.65 2.16 12.68
C ASN A 677 -38.51 2.83 11.60
N GLN A 678 -37.87 3.60 10.70
CA GLN A 678 -38.56 4.17 9.54
C GLN A 678 -39.04 3.06 8.58
N TRP A 679 -38.21 2.05 8.31
CA TRP A 679 -38.53 0.95 7.39
C TRP A 679 -39.65 0.04 7.89
N ARG A 680 -39.70 -0.19 9.21
CA ARG A 680 -40.81 -0.85 9.91
C ARG A 680 -42.15 -0.18 9.62
N LYS A 681 -42.18 1.16 9.61
CA LYS A 681 -43.41 1.95 9.46
C LYS A 681 -43.88 2.07 8.00
N GLN A 682 -43.06 1.69 7.02
CA GLN A 682 -43.48 1.68 5.61
C GLN A 682 -44.46 0.54 5.33
N ALA A 683 -45.62 0.88 4.75
CA ALA A 683 -46.61 -0.08 4.28
C ALA A 683 -45.97 -1.11 3.34
N VAL A 684 -46.36 -2.38 3.52
CA VAL A 684 -46.00 -3.44 2.59
C VAL A 684 -46.93 -3.26 1.39
N ASN A 685 -46.45 -2.67 0.29
CA ASN A 685 -47.16 -2.85 -0.97
C ASN A 685 -47.11 -4.36 -1.27
N ILE A 686 -48.29 -4.98 -1.21
CA ILE A 686 -48.50 -6.42 -1.49
C ILE A 686 -48.23 -6.68 -2.96
#